data_AF-A0A2Z6PUS2-F1
#
_entry.id   AF-A0A2Z6PUS2-F1
#
_cell.length_a   1.000
_cell.length_b   1.000
_cell.length_c   1.000
_cell.angle_alpha   90.00
_cell.angle_beta   90.00
_cell.angle_gamma   90.00
#
_symmetry.space_group_name_H-M   'P 1'
#
loop_
_entity.id
_entity.type
_entity.pdbx_description
1 polymer ?
#
loop_
_entity_poly.entity_id
_entity_poly.type
_entity_poly.pdbx_seq_one_letter_code
_entity_poly.pdbx_strand_id
1 'polypeptide(L)'
;MWVCVSENFEVKTILKNILESLTKNKIDDTLPLDNLQNILRDNLTGKRYLLVLDDIWNESYEKWAHLRSYLMCGAHGSKILVTTRSTIVSQTIGVSDPYVLKGLTLEESWGLLKKITSRDYIIGVNRTLESIGKKIAEKCRGVPLAIRSLGGILHSKSEEKEWIDVLRGTFWKLCEEKDSIIPVLKLSYQNLSPQQKQCFSYCSLYPKDWEFKKGELIQMWMAHGYLECSVEGKCMEDVGNQFVNIFLMKSFFQDAKLNEDGDINGFKMHDLMHDLATQVAGNDCCYLDNRAKKIRGRPVHVSVESDAVCLLKSLDASRLQTLIMFTSHGQKIWDEDELTIISTFKYLRVLKLKYLFLSKLFGYIGKLKHLRYLHLLECRGLESDSKSIGNLFCLQTLKVSLGIGAEVVLSTTVVSKLINLRHLEINTQTFKDEQPVRFGKLCIQQHRDAIFSKWLSPLTNIIEISLSYCKAFRYLPPVECLPFLKSLKLRCLNYLEYIYYEEPILHGSFFPSLESLDIYKCDKLRGWRRMGDDLNDINSSHHLLLPQFPCLYKLTVRECRMLTCMPTFPNIKSLSLNYCSVEILQATLCIAASQYLIGCTPLSMLKSLRINETIMDVKNVPQDWLQNCTSLENLEFDDLSSQYFQVFEIWFKDDRIRFPSLQKITFQFCMDLKALPDWICNISSLQHIKIDNCTVLALLPEGMHRLTNLRTLEIIVCPLLGEECRTETSATWHKMAHIPNIIIKS
;
A
#
# COMPACT_ATOMS: atom_id res chain seq x y z
N MET A 1 7.29 -19.25 -10.76
CA MET A 1 6.61 -18.12 -11.42
C MET A 1 5.11 -18.32 -11.30
N TRP A 2 4.34 -17.26 -11.07
CA TRP A 2 2.86 -17.30 -11.00
C TRP A 2 2.28 -16.17 -11.84
N VAL A 3 1.35 -16.50 -12.72
CA VAL A 3 0.67 -15.55 -13.61
C VAL A 3 -0.81 -15.89 -13.66
N CYS A 4 -1.67 -14.92 -13.33
CA CYS A 4 -3.09 -15.05 -13.62
C CYS A 4 -3.36 -14.67 -15.08
N VAL A 5 -4.13 -15.48 -15.79
CA VAL A 5 -4.43 -15.31 -17.20
C VAL A 5 -5.85 -14.77 -17.32
N SER A 6 -5.99 -13.53 -17.78
CA SER A 6 -7.32 -12.94 -17.97
C SER A 6 -8.09 -13.65 -19.09
N GLU A 7 -9.40 -13.43 -19.16
CA GLU A 7 -10.24 -13.88 -20.29
C GLU A 7 -9.70 -13.36 -21.66
N ASN A 8 -8.89 -12.30 -21.64
CA ASN A 8 -8.15 -11.86 -22.80
C ASN A 8 -6.82 -12.62 -22.96
N PHE A 9 -6.90 -13.76 -23.67
CA PHE A 9 -5.73 -14.57 -23.98
C PHE A 9 -4.88 -13.95 -25.10
N GLU A 10 -3.96 -13.08 -24.70
CA GLU A 10 -2.94 -12.45 -25.54
C GLU A 10 -1.54 -12.93 -25.13
N VAL A 11 -0.86 -13.61 -26.06
CA VAL A 11 0.43 -14.29 -25.80
C VAL A 11 1.50 -13.32 -25.32
N LYS A 12 1.55 -12.12 -25.91
CA LYS A 12 2.49 -11.06 -25.52
C LYS A 12 2.33 -10.67 -24.06
N THR A 13 1.09 -10.43 -23.63
CA THR A 13 0.74 -10.03 -22.26
C THR A 13 1.10 -11.12 -21.27
N ILE A 14 0.79 -12.37 -21.61
CA ILE A 14 1.12 -13.52 -20.75
C ILE A 14 2.63 -13.65 -20.59
N LEU A 15 3.41 -13.59 -21.69
CA LEU A 15 4.87 -13.65 -21.62
C LEU A 15 5.47 -12.50 -20.82
N LYS A 16 4.94 -11.30 -21.00
CA LYS A 16 5.33 -10.13 -20.20
C LYS A 16 5.09 -10.39 -18.71
N ASN A 17 3.89 -10.84 -18.33
CA ASN A 17 3.56 -11.14 -16.94
C ASN A 17 4.44 -12.26 -16.36
N ILE A 18 4.82 -13.25 -17.17
CA ILE A 18 5.77 -14.29 -16.77
C ILE A 18 7.14 -13.67 -16.49
N LEU A 19 7.64 -12.80 -17.37
CA LEU A 19 8.92 -12.10 -17.20
C LEU A 19 8.92 -11.18 -15.99
N GLU A 20 7.83 -10.44 -15.75
CA GLU A 20 7.68 -9.60 -14.55
C GLU A 20 7.66 -10.48 -13.28
N SER A 21 6.99 -11.64 -13.33
CA SER A 21 6.97 -12.63 -12.26
C SER A 21 8.35 -13.22 -11.98
N LEU A 22 9.17 -13.41 -13.03
CA LEU A 22 10.51 -13.99 -12.99
C LEU A 22 11.56 -12.98 -12.50
N THR A 23 11.58 -11.79 -13.09
CA THR A 23 12.60 -10.75 -12.82
C THR A 23 12.26 -9.86 -11.63
N LYS A 24 11.00 -9.88 -11.15
CA LYS A 24 10.46 -8.97 -10.13
C LYS A 24 10.51 -7.49 -10.52
N ASN A 25 10.81 -7.19 -11.77
CA ASN A 25 10.86 -5.84 -12.32
C ASN A 25 9.73 -5.65 -13.33
N LYS A 26 9.26 -4.41 -13.48
CA LYS A 26 8.34 -4.07 -14.57
C LYS A 26 9.06 -4.19 -15.91
N ILE A 27 8.40 -4.82 -16.86
CA ILE A 27 8.89 -4.93 -18.24
C ILE A 27 8.24 -3.82 -19.07
N ASP A 28 9.02 -3.23 -19.99
CA ASP A 28 8.52 -2.19 -20.88
C ASP A 28 7.44 -2.76 -21.82
N ASP A 29 6.28 -2.10 -21.85
CA ASP A 29 5.12 -2.47 -22.67
C ASP A 29 5.39 -2.36 -24.19
N THR A 30 6.38 -1.54 -24.57
CA THR A 30 6.73 -1.29 -25.98
C THR A 30 7.57 -2.40 -26.61
N LEU A 31 8.15 -3.31 -25.80
CA LEU A 31 9.01 -4.36 -26.31
C LEU A 31 8.27 -5.28 -27.30
N PRO A 32 8.87 -5.58 -28.47
CA PRO A 32 8.35 -6.57 -29.40
C PRO A 32 8.29 -7.97 -28.76
N LEU A 33 7.41 -8.82 -29.28
CA LEU A 33 7.22 -10.19 -28.80
C LEU A 33 8.53 -11.00 -28.85
N ASP A 34 9.34 -10.83 -29.89
CA ASP A 34 10.61 -11.54 -30.08
C ASP A 34 11.65 -11.15 -29.01
N ASN A 35 11.67 -9.88 -28.58
CA ASN A 35 12.53 -9.44 -27.50
C ASN A 35 12.12 -10.07 -26.17
N LEU A 36 10.81 -10.15 -25.89
CA LEU A 36 10.30 -10.83 -24.69
C LEU A 36 10.68 -12.32 -24.72
N GLN A 37 10.61 -12.97 -25.88
CA GLN A 37 11.05 -14.35 -26.04
C GLN A 37 12.54 -14.52 -25.74
N ASN A 38 13.39 -13.66 -26.28
CA ASN A 38 14.84 -13.75 -26.05
C ASN A 38 15.16 -13.60 -24.57
N ILE A 39 14.60 -12.59 -23.90
CA ILE A 39 14.78 -12.39 -22.45
C ILE A 39 14.30 -13.62 -21.67
N LEU A 40 13.15 -14.20 -22.05
CA LEU A 40 12.63 -15.38 -21.38
C LEU A 40 13.57 -16.59 -21.56
N ARG A 41 14.05 -16.81 -22.78
CA ARG A 41 15.01 -17.89 -23.09
C ARG A 41 16.31 -17.71 -22.33
N ASP A 42 16.88 -16.52 -22.31
CA ASP A 42 18.12 -16.24 -21.58
C ASP A 42 17.99 -16.53 -20.08
N ASN A 43 16.80 -16.29 -19.52
CA ASN A 43 16.55 -16.54 -18.10
C ASN A 43 16.21 -17.99 -17.76
N LEU A 44 15.56 -18.73 -18.67
CA LEU A 44 15.07 -20.10 -18.43
C LEU A 44 15.97 -21.21 -18.98
N THR A 45 16.79 -20.93 -20.00
CA THR A 45 17.66 -21.94 -20.63
C THR A 45 18.60 -22.55 -19.62
N GLY A 46 18.62 -23.89 -19.57
CA GLY A 46 19.44 -24.64 -18.61
C GLY A 46 18.93 -24.65 -17.17
N LYS A 47 17.81 -23.98 -16.86
CA LYS A 47 17.22 -23.95 -15.51
C LYS A 47 15.95 -24.79 -15.44
N ARG A 48 15.73 -25.45 -14.30
CA ARG A 48 14.44 -26.07 -13.98
C ARG A 48 13.50 -25.01 -13.43
N TYR A 49 12.27 -24.96 -13.95
CA TYR A 49 11.29 -23.98 -13.47
C TYR A 49 9.92 -24.61 -13.19
N LEU A 50 9.17 -23.96 -12.30
CA LEU A 50 7.74 -24.16 -12.10
C LEU A 50 7.00 -22.88 -12.49
N LEU A 51 6.09 -23.00 -13.45
CA LEU A 51 5.22 -21.93 -13.89
C LEU A 51 3.77 -22.28 -13.55
N VAL A 52 3.08 -21.42 -12.82
CA VAL A 52 1.63 -21.52 -12.58
C VAL A 52 0.93 -20.52 -13.48
N LEU A 53 0.05 -21.02 -14.35
CA LEU A 53 -0.88 -20.23 -15.15
C LEU A 53 -2.27 -20.42 -14.56
N ASP A 54 -2.76 -19.39 -13.88
CA ASP A 54 -3.98 -19.43 -13.09
C ASP A 54 -5.19 -18.93 -13.91
N ASP A 55 -6.34 -19.59 -13.73
CA ASP A 55 -7.67 -19.29 -14.29
C ASP A 55 -7.74 -19.18 -15.83
N ILE A 56 -7.20 -20.16 -16.57
CA ILE A 56 -7.27 -20.16 -18.04
C ILE A 56 -8.67 -20.50 -18.55
N TRP A 57 -9.24 -19.63 -19.39
CA TRP A 57 -10.53 -19.82 -20.07
C TRP A 57 -10.43 -20.09 -21.57
N ASN A 58 -9.27 -19.87 -22.21
CA ASN A 58 -9.17 -19.93 -23.65
C ASN A 58 -9.08 -21.36 -24.18
N GLU A 59 -10.04 -21.75 -25.02
CA GLU A 59 -10.15 -23.11 -25.59
C GLU A 59 -9.42 -23.27 -26.93
N SER A 60 -8.80 -22.21 -27.47
CA SER A 60 -8.09 -22.24 -28.75
C SER A 60 -6.75 -22.99 -28.64
N TYR A 61 -6.69 -24.13 -29.30
CA TYR A 61 -5.46 -24.92 -29.42
C TYR A 61 -4.31 -24.11 -30.04
N GLU A 62 -4.58 -23.35 -31.10
CA GLU A 62 -3.54 -22.57 -31.81
C GLU A 62 -2.88 -21.54 -30.91
N LYS A 63 -3.68 -20.78 -30.14
CA LYS A 63 -3.16 -19.79 -29.19
C LYS A 63 -2.33 -20.43 -28.08
N TRP A 64 -2.77 -21.58 -27.57
CA TRP A 64 -2.01 -22.32 -26.56
C TRP A 64 -0.71 -22.89 -27.14
N ALA A 65 -0.75 -23.49 -28.32
CA ALA A 65 0.43 -23.99 -29.02
C ALA A 65 1.45 -22.86 -29.28
N HIS A 66 0.95 -21.68 -29.65
CA HIS A 66 1.76 -20.48 -29.82
C HIS A 66 2.44 -20.07 -28.51
N LEU A 67 1.70 -19.92 -27.39
CA LEU A 67 2.28 -19.63 -26.08
C LEU A 67 3.30 -20.70 -25.66
N ARG A 68 2.94 -21.99 -25.80
CA ARG A 68 3.79 -23.13 -25.45
C ARG A 68 5.14 -23.08 -26.16
N SER A 69 5.17 -22.66 -27.44
CA SER A 69 6.41 -22.55 -28.21
C SER A 69 7.48 -21.66 -27.56
N TYR A 70 7.06 -20.67 -26.75
CA TYR A 70 7.96 -19.79 -26.00
C TYR A 70 8.43 -20.40 -24.68
N LEU A 71 7.62 -21.28 -24.08
CA LEU A 71 7.88 -21.85 -22.76
C LEU A 71 8.81 -23.08 -22.82
N MET A 72 8.93 -23.76 -23.96
CA MET A 72 9.74 -24.98 -24.13
C MET A 72 11.27 -24.74 -24.18
N CYS A 73 11.81 -23.87 -23.32
CA CYS A 73 13.24 -23.56 -23.25
C CYS A 73 13.94 -23.97 -21.93
N GLY A 74 13.21 -24.50 -20.94
CA GLY A 74 13.78 -24.93 -19.66
C GLY A 74 14.52 -26.27 -19.68
N ALA A 75 15.26 -26.55 -18.61
CA ALA A 75 15.90 -27.85 -18.39
C ALA A 75 14.87 -28.96 -18.12
N HIS A 76 15.33 -30.20 -18.29
CA HIS A 76 14.52 -31.40 -18.00
C HIS A 76 13.96 -31.37 -16.56
N GLY A 77 12.68 -31.73 -16.41
CA GLY A 77 11.98 -31.68 -15.13
C GLY A 77 11.36 -30.32 -14.78
N SER A 78 11.33 -29.37 -15.72
CA SER A 78 10.50 -28.15 -15.62
C SER A 78 9.01 -28.51 -15.73
N LYS A 79 8.14 -27.81 -14.99
CA LYS A 79 6.71 -28.09 -14.91
C LYS A 79 5.89 -26.82 -15.13
N ILE A 80 4.75 -26.97 -15.82
CA ILE A 80 3.72 -25.94 -15.95
C ILE A 80 2.46 -26.47 -15.28
N LEU A 81 1.98 -25.77 -14.27
CA LEU A 81 0.69 -26.02 -13.63
C LEU A 81 -0.32 -25.06 -14.24
N VAL A 82 -1.45 -25.59 -14.69
CA VAL A 82 -2.56 -24.79 -15.20
C VAL A 82 -3.77 -25.04 -14.32
N THR A 83 -4.46 -23.98 -13.92
CA THR A 83 -5.79 -24.07 -13.30
C THR A 83 -6.83 -23.59 -14.31
N THR A 84 -7.97 -24.27 -14.36
CA THR A 84 -9.09 -23.91 -15.25
C THR A 84 -10.38 -24.49 -14.69
N ARG A 85 -11.51 -23.86 -15.03
CA ARG A 85 -12.85 -24.38 -14.77
C ARG A 85 -13.41 -25.18 -15.97
N SER A 86 -12.73 -25.15 -17.12
CA SER A 86 -13.17 -25.81 -18.35
C SER A 86 -12.39 -27.12 -18.58
N THR A 87 -13.13 -28.23 -18.68
CA THR A 87 -12.57 -29.53 -19.07
C THR A 87 -12.05 -29.51 -20.51
N ILE A 88 -12.64 -28.69 -21.38
CA ILE A 88 -12.20 -28.49 -22.77
C ILE A 88 -10.80 -27.87 -22.78
N VAL A 89 -10.54 -26.84 -21.98
CA VAL A 89 -9.21 -26.23 -21.85
C VAL A 89 -8.17 -27.27 -21.41
N SER A 90 -8.49 -28.11 -20.42
CA SER A 90 -7.60 -29.19 -19.97
C SER A 90 -7.25 -30.17 -21.11
N GLN A 91 -8.22 -30.52 -21.94
CA GLN A 91 -8.02 -31.41 -23.09
C GLN A 91 -7.19 -30.73 -24.18
N THR A 92 -7.50 -29.48 -24.51
CA THR A 92 -6.78 -28.65 -25.49
C THR A 92 -5.30 -28.52 -25.15
N ILE A 93 -4.97 -28.40 -23.86
CA ILE A 93 -3.58 -28.28 -23.39
C ILE A 93 -2.80 -29.60 -23.56
N GLY A 94 -3.51 -30.74 -23.68
CA GLY A 94 -2.93 -32.07 -23.82
C GLY A 94 -2.50 -32.70 -22.49
N VAL A 95 -3.20 -32.37 -21.39
CA VAL A 95 -2.97 -33.01 -20.08
C VAL A 95 -3.62 -34.39 -20.09
N SER A 96 -2.83 -35.45 -19.89
CA SER A 96 -3.33 -36.83 -19.87
C SER A 96 -4.18 -37.13 -18.64
N ASP A 97 -3.78 -36.67 -17.45
CA ASP A 97 -4.48 -36.90 -16.18
C ASP A 97 -4.69 -35.58 -15.43
N PRO A 98 -5.81 -34.86 -15.66
CA PRO A 98 -6.09 -33.63 -14.92
C PRO A 98 -6.42 -33.92 -13.46
N TYR A 99 -5.84 -33.13 -12.55
CA TYR A 99 -6.18 -33.19 -11.14
C TYR A 99 -7.48 -32.42 -10.87
N VAL A 100 -8.58 -33.15 -10.71
CA VAL A 100 -9.89 -32.56 -10.37
C VAL A 100 -9.94 -32.26 -8.87
N LEU A 101 -9.88 -30.96 -8.53
CA LEU A 101 -10.04 -30.47 -7.16
C LEU A 101 -11.45 -30.79 -6.64
N LYS A 102 -11.53 -31.58 -5.56
CA LYS A 102 -12.77 -31.87 -4.87
C LYS A 102 -13.10 -30.75 -3.87
N GLY A 103 -14.39 -30.58 -3.57
CA GLY A 103 -14.83 -29.74 -2.46
C GLY A 103 -14.32 -30.27 -1.11
N LEU A 104 -14.30 -29.38 -0.12
CA LEU A 104 -13.95 -29.73 1.27
C LEU A 104 -14.91 -30.79 1.81
N THR A 105 -14.38 -31.69 2.64
CA THR A 105 -15.21 -32.61 3.42
C THR A 105 -16.10 -31.85 4.40
N LEU A 106 -17.12 -32.51 4.96
CA LEU A 106 -18.01 -31.88 5.95
C LEU A 106 -17.23 -31.38 7.19
N GLU A 107 -16.28 -32.17 7.68
CA GLU A 107 -15.47 -31.81 8.85
C GLU A 107 -14.52 -30.64 8.55
N GLU A 108 -13.89 -30.60 7.37
CA GLU A 108 -13.08 -29.45 6.95
C GLU A 108 -13.94 -28.21 6.72
N SER A 109 -15.14 -28.37 6.14
CA SER A 109 -16.08 -27.28 5.90
C SER A 109 -16.56 -26.67 7.20
N TRP A 110 -16.92 -27.52 8.18
CA TRP A 110 -17.28 -27.08 9.52
C TRP A 110 -16.09 -26.44 10.23
N GLY A 111 -14.90 -27.03 10.16
CA GLY A 111 -13.68 -26.48 10.73
C GLY A 111 -13.36 -25.08 10.19
N LEU A 112 -13.52 -24.88 8.88
CA LEU A 112 -13.37 -23.57 8.23
C LEU A 112 -14.43 -22.58 8.72
N LEU A 113 -15.70 -22.97 8.75
CA LEU A 113 -16.79 -22.11 9.22
C LEU A 113 -16.57 -21.68 10.67
N LYS A 114 -16.28 -22.65 11.54
CA LYS A 114 -16.01 -22.45 12.97
C LYS A 114 -14.85 -21.48 13.19
N LYS A 115 -13.76 -21.63 12.42
CA LYS A 115 -12.59 -20.74 12.50
C LYS A 115 -12.95 -19.28 12.17
N ILE A 116 -13.91 -19.04 11.28
CA ILE A 116 -14.34 -17.70 10.89
C ILE A 116 -15.26 -17.08 11.92
N THR A 117 -16.15 -17.88 12.52
CA THR A 117 -17.15 -17.40 13.49
C THR A 117 -16.60 -17.28 14.92
N SER A 118 -15.45 -17.87 15.23
CA SER A 118 -14.91 -17.94 16.59
C SER A 118 -13.67 -17.07 16.80
N ARG A 119 -13.87 -15.78 17.14
CA ARG A 119 -12.92 -15.00 17.96
C ARG A 119 -13.73 -14.19 18.98
N ASP A 120 -13.30 -14.26 20.24
CA ASP A 120 -13.84 -13.59 21.44
C ASP A 120 -14.86 -14.34 22.32
N TYR A 121 -15.27 -15.56 21.99
CA TYR A 121 -16.01 -16.42 22.94
C TYR A 121 -15.08 -17.44 23.59
N ILE A 122 -14.37 -17.05 24.67
CA ILE A 122 -14.04 -17.99 25.76
C ILE A 122 -15.29 -18.11 26.63
N ILE A 123 -16.39 -18.61 26.07
CA ILE A 123 -17.55 -19.07 26.84
C ILE A 123 -18.10 -20.29 26.12
N GLY A 124 -18.33 -21.36 26.88
CA GLY A 124 -18.61 -22.70 26.39
C GLY A 124 -19.77 -22.80 25.40
N VAL A 125 -19.50 -23.52 24.31
CA VAL A 125 -20.37 -24.48 23.64
C VAL A 125 -21.88 -24.21 23.75
N ASN A 126 -22.41 -23.29 22.94
CA ASN A 126 -23.80 -23.43 22.51
C ASN A 126 -23.87 -24.59 21.51
N ARG A 127 -24.09 -25.82 22.02
CA ARG A 127 -24.19 -27.05 21.20
C ARG A 127 -25.24 -26.91 20.09
N THR A 128 -26.26 -26.09 20.30
CA THR A 128 -27.32 -25.84 19.32
C THR A 128 -26.80 -25.03 18.13
N LEU A 129 -26.03 -23.96 18.36
CA LEU A 129 -25.39 -23.19 17.28
C LEU A 129 -24.37 -24.04 16.52
N GLU A 130 -23.60 -24.90 17.20
CA GLU A 130 -22.69 -25.84 16.54
C GLU A 130 -23.45 -26.83 15.64
N SER A 131 -24.59 -27.35 16.10
CA SER A 131 -25.45 -28.21 15.28
C SER A 131 -26.01 -27.50 14.05
N ILE A 132 -26.49 -26.26 14.20
CA ILE A 132 -26.98 -25.44 13.08
C ILE A 132 -25.83 -25.11 12.12
N GLY A 133 -24.67 -24.74 12.64
CA GLY A 133 -23.47 -24.43 11.87
C GLY A 133 -22.99 -25.60 11.02
N LYS A 134 -22.98 -26.83 11.55
CA LYS A 134 -22.68 -28.04 10.77
C LYS A 134 -23.65 -28.24 9.61
N LYS A 135 -24.95 -28.02 9.83
CA LYS A 135 -25.97 -28.10 8.74
C LYS A 135 -25.78 -27.02 7.68
N ILE A 136 -25.37 -25.81 8.08
CA ILE A 136 -25.04 -24.74 7.13
C ILE A 136 -23.79 -25.11 6.31
N ALA A 137 -22.75 -25.64 6.96
CA ALA A 137 -21.53 -26.10 6.29
C ALA A 137 -21.84 -27.24 5.29
N GLU A 138 -22.71 -28.17 5.67
CA GLU A 138 -23.21 -29.24 4.79
C GLU A 138 -23.89 -28.68 3.53
N LYS A 139 -24.78 -27.70 3.69
CA LYS A 139 -25.45 -27.03 2.56
C LYS A 139 -24.49 -26.28 1.62
N CYS A 140 -23.29 -25.92 2.07
CA CYS A 140 -22.27 -25.31 1.23
C CYS A 140 -21.59 -26.29 0.28
N ARG A 141 -21.85 -27.61 0.40
CA ARG A 141 -21.32 -28.68 -0.47
C ARG A 141 -19.79 -28.62 -0.63
N GLY A 142 -19.09 -28.25 0.43
CA GLY A 142 -17.62 -28.19 0.42
C GLY A 142 -17.01 -27.01 -0.32
N VAL A 143 -17.78 -26.01 -0.77
CA VAL A 143 -17.25 -24.85 -1.51
C VAL A 143 -16.67 -23.80 -0.55
N PRO A 144 -15.34 -23.59 -0.50
CA PRO A 144 -14.72 -22.71 0.51
C PRO A 144 -15.22 -21.27 0.47
N LEU A 145 -15.46 -20.71 -0.72
CA LEU A 145 -15.92 -19.32 -0.85
C LEU A 145 -17.35 -19.13 -0.32
N ALA A 146 -18.24 -20.10 -0.52
CA ALA A 146 -19.59 -20.08 0.04
C ALA A 146 -19.54 -20.16 1.58
N ILE A 147 -18.72 -21.06 2.12
CA ILE A 147 -18.49 -21.21 3.56
C ILE A 147 -17.97 -19.92 4.17
N ARG A 148 -16.97 -19.30 3.54
CA ARG A 148 -16.38 -18.03 4.01
C ARG A 148 -17.38 -16.88 4.00
N SER A 149 -18.16 -16.78 2.93
CA SER A 149 -19.18 -15.74 2.79
C SER A 149 -20.26 -15.86 3.86
N LEU A 150 -20.77 -17.08 4.10
CA LEU A 150 -21.74 -17.31 5.17
C LEU A 150 -21.12 -17.14 6.55
N GLY A 151 -19.89 -17.60 6.77
CA GLY A 151 -19.14 -17.38 8.00
C GLY A 151 -19.03 -15.90 8.34
N GLY A 152 -18.77 -15.03 7.36
CA GLY A 152 -18.73 -13.57 7.55
C GLY A 152 -20.10 -12.93 7.88
N ILE A 153 -21.21 -13.56 7.48
CA ILE A 153 -22.57 -13.14 7.90
C ILE A 153 -22.83 -13.60 9.33
N LEU A 154 -22.55 -14.87 9.61
CA LEU A 154 -22.80 -15.51 10.90
C LEU A 154 -21.90 -14.96 12.01
N HIS A 155 -20.72 -14.45 11.66
CA HIS A 155 -19.81 -13.78 12.60
C HIS A 155 -20.48 -12.59 13.32
N SER A 156 -21.41 -11.89 12.66
CA SER A 156 -22.15 -10.77 13.28
C SER A 156 -23.46 -11.20 13.95
N LYS A 157 -23.76 -12.50 14.06
CA LYS A 157 -25.02 -13.04 14.55
C LYS A 157 -24.80 -13.88 15.80
N SER A 158 -25.35 -13.43 16.92
CA SER A 158 -25.21 -14.09 18.23
C SER A 158 -26.42 -14.97 18.59
N GLU A 159 -27.57 -14.77 17.96
CA GLU A 159 -28.82 -15.47 18.32
C GLU A 159 -29.07 -16.72 17.47
N GLU A 160 -29.63 -17.76 18.09
CA GLU A 160 -29.98 -19.03 17.42
C GLU A 160 -30.96 -18.82 16.25
N LYS A 161 -31.97 -17.97 16.46
CA LYS A 161 -32.99 -17.67 15.45
C LYS A 161 -32.37 -17.15 14.15
N GLU A 162 -31.37 -16.29 14.26
CA GLU A 162 -30.69 -15.71 13.11
C GLU A 162 -29.90 -16.74 12.30
N TRP A 163 -29.33 -17.75 12.96
CA TRP A 163 -28.66 -18.87 12.30
C TRP A 163 -29.67 -19.80 11.61
N ILE A 164 -30.82 -20.03 12.24
CA ILE A 164 -31.93 -20.80 11.64
C ILE A 164 -32.47 -20.10 10.39
N ASP A 165 -32.60 -18.77 10.41
CA ASP A 165 -33.08 -18.00 9.27
C ASP A 165 -32.14 -18.14 8.06
N VAL A 166 -30.82 -18.15 8.29
CA VAL A 166 -29.82 -18.45 7.24
C VAL A 166 -29.94 -19.90 6.76
N LEU A 167 -30.08 -20.88 7.66
CA LEU A 167 -30.21 -22.29 7.30
C LEU A 167 -31.48 -22.58 6.47
N ARG A 168 -32.59 -21.91 6.79
CA ARG A 168 -33.91 -22.10 6.15
C ARG A 168 -34.20 -21.13 5.00
N GLY A 169 -33.27 -20.23 4.70
CA GLY A 169 -33.45 -19.21 3.66
C GLY A 169 -33.78 -19.78 2.27
N THR A 170 -34.64 -19.10 1.53
CA THR A 170 -35.10 -19.54 0.21
C THR A 170 -34.02 -19.53 -0.87
N PHE A 171 -32.91 -18.80 -0.65
CA PHE A 171 -31.77 -18.72 -1.57
C PHE A 171 -31.09 -20.08 -1.81
N TRP A 172 -31.21 -21.03 -0.89
CA TRP A 172 -30.70 -22.39 -1.07
C TRP A 172 -31.34 -23.08 -2.29
N LYS A 173 -32.64 -22.86 -2.54
CA LYS A 173 -33.33 -23.41 -3.71
C LYS A 173 -32.73 -22.88 -5.02
N LEU A 174 -32.41 -21.59 -5.06
CA LEU A 174 -31.76 -20.96 -6.23
C LEU A 174 -30.34 -21.49 -6.47
N CYS A 175 -29.64 -21.93 -5.42
CA CYS A 175 -28.32 -22.55 -5.56
C CYS A 175 -28.44 -23.93 -6.22
N GLU A 176 -29.47 -24.69 -5.85
CA GLU A 176 -29.75 -26.02 -6.38
C GLU A 176 -30.21 -25.97 -7.84
N GLU A 177 -31.08 -25.01 -8.18
CA GLU A 177 -31.60 -24.85 -9.55
C GLU A 177 -30.54 -24.41 -10.57
N LYS A 178 -29.57 -23.58 -10.14
CA LYS A 178 -28.58 -22.96 -11.02
C LYS A 178 -27.17 -23.55 -10.92
N ASP A 179 -26.99 -24.55 -10.07
CA ASP A 179 -25.69 -25.11 -9.67
C ASP A 179 -24.62 -24.01 -9.47
N SER A 180 -24.99 -22.98 -8.70
CA SER A 180 -24.20 -21.76 -8.58
C SER A 180 -24.22 -21.24 -7.15
N ILE A 181 -23.06 -20.79 -6.67
CA ILE A 181 -22.94 -20.17 -5.34
C ILE A 181 -23.33 -18.68 -5.32
N ILE A 182 -23.61 -18.07 -6.48
CA ILE A 182 -23.97 -16.65 -6.58
C ILE A 182 -25.14 -16.27 -5.65
N PRO A 183 -26.20 -17.08 -5.45
CA PRO A 183 -27.25 -16.74 -4.49
C PRO A 183 -26.75 -16.66 -3.03
N VAL A 184 -25.76 -17.48 -2.65
CA VAL A 184 -25.10 -17.39 -1.34
C VAL A 184 -24.32 -16.07 -1.21
N LEU A 185 -23.54 -15.72 -2.25
CA LEU A 185 -22.79 -14.46 -2.25
C LEU A 185 -23.75 -13.25 -2.23
N LYS A 186 -24.87 -13.34 -2.97
CA LYS A 186 -25.92 -12.32 -3.00
C LYS A 186 -26.60 -12.14 -1.64
N LEU A 187 -26.75 -13.19 -0.84
CA LEU A 187 -27.21 -13.06 0.54
C LEU A 187 -26.24 -12.22 1.38
N SER A 188 -24.93 -12.45 1.24
CA SER A 188 -23.91 -11.63 1.91
C SER A 188 -24.06 -10.16 1.52
N TYR A 189 -24.28 -9.89 0.22
CA TYR A 189 -24.51 -8.54 -0.28
C TYR A 189 -25.79 -7.91 0.29
N GLN A 190 -26.89 -8.67 0.39
CA GLN A 190 -28.15 -8.18 0.95
C GLN A 190 -28.01 -7.70 2.40
N ASN A 191 -27.09 -8.30 3.17
CA ASN A 191 -26.79 -7.94 4.55
C ASN A 191 -25.84 -6.73 4.71
N LEU A 192 -25.38 -6.11 3.61
CA LEU A 192 -24.62 -4.87 3.65
C LEU A 192 -25.53 -3.64 3.83
N SER A 193 -24.99 -2.58 4.45
CA SER A 193 -25.66 -1.28 4.48
C SER A 193 -25.79 -0.68 3.07
N PRO A 194 -26.74 0.25 2.83
CA PRO A 194 -26.88 0.90 1.52
C PRO A 194 -25.57 1.51 0.99
N GLN A 195 -24.81 2.19 1.85
CA GLN A 195 -23.53 2.82 1.52
C GLN A 195 -22.46 1.77 1.16
N GLN A 196 -22.41 0.64 1.89
CA GLN A 196 -21.51 -0.48 1.56
C GLN A 196 -21.88 -1.12 0.23
N LYS A 197 -23.18 -1.26 -0.09
CA LYS A 197 -23.65 -1.76 -1.39
C LYS A 197 -23.18 -0.89 -2.55
N GLN A 198 -23.24 0.44 -2.38
CA GLN A 198 -22.70 1.39 -3.36
C GLN A 198 -21.19 1.24 -3.53
N CYS A 199 -20.44 1.19 -2.43
CA CYS A 199 -18.99 0.99 -2.48
C CYS A 199 -18.58 -0.32 -3.16
N PHE A 200 -19.30 -1.42 -2.88
CA PHE A 200 -19.05 -2.73 -3.48
C PHE A 200 -19.39 -2.75 -4.98
N SER A 201 -20.56 -2.26 -5.38
CA SER A 201 -20.95 -2.20 -6.80
C SER A 201 -19.99 -1.34 -7.62
N TYR A 202 -19.47 -0.25 -7.06
CA TYR A 202 -18.46 0.61 -7.68
C TYR A 202 -17.17 -0.13 -8.05
N CYS A 203 -16.80 -1.17 -7.29
CA CYS A 203 -15.61 -1.97 -7.58
C CYS A 203 -15.69 -2.76 -8.91
N SER A 204 -16.89 -2.94 -9.48
CA SER A 204 -17.08 -3.58 -10.80
C SER A 204 -16.43 -2.80 -11.96
N LEU A 205 -16.07 -1.54 -11.74
CA LEU A 205 -15.33 -0.71 -12.71
C LEU A 205 -13.91 -1.21 -13.00
N TYR A 206 -13.39 -2.09 -12.16
CA TYR A 206 -12.05 -2.64 -12.36
C TYR A 206 -12.17 -4.01 -13.01
N PRO A 207 -11.20 -4.43 -13.85
CA PRO A 207 -11.21 -5.77 -14.41
C PRO A 207 -11.04 -6.84 -13.31
N LYS A 208 -11.31 -8.10 -13.66
CA LYS A 208 -11.04 -9.24 -12.77
C LYS A 208 -9.56 -9.29 -12.37
N ASP A 209 -9.27 -9.90 -11.21
CA ASP A 209 -7.94 -9.96 -10.58
C ASP A 209 -7.25 -8.63 -10.23
N TRP A 210 -7.94 -7.50 -10.40
CA TRP A 210 -7.36 -6.20 -10.15
C TRP A 210 -6.94 -6.05 -8.68
N GLU A 211 -5.73 -5.54 -8.49
CA GLU A 211 -5.21 -5.21 -7.17
C GLU A 211 -5.58 -3.77 -6.80
N PHE A 212 -6.50 -3.65 -5.86
CA PHE A 212 -6.96 -2.37 -5.35
C PHE A 212 -5.92 -1.78 -4.40
N LYS A 213 -5.56 -0.51 -4.62
CA LYS A 213 -4.85 0.31 -3.64
C LYS A 213 -5.88 0.87 -2.65
N LYS A 214 -5.74 0.54 -1.36
CA LYS A 214 -6.71 0.91 -0.31
C LYS A 214 -7.07 2.39 -0.33
N GLY A 215 -6.06 3.26 -0.27
CA GLY A 215 -6.27 4.71 -0.21
C GLY A 215 -6.94 5.29 -1.45
N GLU A 216 -6.58 4.79 -2.65
CA GLU A 216 -7.17 5.26 -3.91
C GLU A 216 -8.67 4.90 -3.99
N LEU A 217 -9.04 3.68 -3.62
CA LEU A 217 -10.43 3.23 -3.64
C LEU A 217 -11.29 4.02 -2.64
N ILE A 218 -10.79 4.25 -1.43
CA ILE A 218 -11.47 5.07 -0.41
C ILE A 218 -11.69 6.51 -0.91
N GLN A 219 -10.66 7.13 -1.49
CA GLN A 219 -10.77 8.49 -2.04
C GLN A 219 -11.82 8.59 -3.17
N MET A 220 -11.99 7.54 -3.97
CA MET A 220 -13.06 7.51 -4.98
C MET A 220 -14.46 7.33 -4.36
N TRP A 221 -14.60 6.52 -3.31
CA TRP A 221 -15.86 6.43 -2.57
C TRP A 221 -16.24 7.76 -1.89
N MET A 222 -15.24 8.49 -1.37
CA MET A 222 -15.42 9.84 -0.84
C MET A 222 -15.92 10.81 -1.92
N ALA A 223 -15.31 10.77 -3.11
CA ALA A 223 -15.67 11.64 -4.22
C ALA A 223 -17.13 11.47 -4.68
N HIS A 224 -17.69 10.27 -4.54
CA HIS A 224 -19.11 10.02 -4.81
C HIS A 224 -20.03 10.34 -3.63
N GLY A 225 -19.48 10.55 -2.44
CA GLY A 225 -20.24 10.81 -1.22
C GLY A 225 -20.82 9.53 -0.60
N TYR A 226 -20.23 8.36 -0.87
CA TYR A 226 -20.71 7.09 -0.29
C TYR A 226 -20.31 6.92 1.18
N LEU A 227 -19.36 7.73 1.67
CA LEU A 227 -18.85 7.66 3.04
C LEU A 227 -19.47 8.78 3.87
N GLU A 228 -20.68 8.55 4.39
CA GLU A 228 -21.34 9.49 5.30
C GLU A 228 -20.71 9.43 6.69
N CYS A 229 -20.31 10.59 7.23
CA CYS A 229 -19.89 10.73 8.61
C CYS A 229 -21.08 11.09 9.49
N SER A 230 -21.70 10.09 10.12
CA SER A 230 -22.83 10.30 11.05
C SER A 230 -22.39 10.47 12.51
N VAL A 231 -21.12 10.25 12.83
CA VAL A 231 -20.58 10.26 14.20
C VAL A 231 -19.60 11.42 14.33
N GLU A 232 -19.81 12.24 15.36
CA GLU A 232 -18.93 13.35 15.73
C GLU A 232 -17.49 12.83 15.97
N GLY A 233 -16.50 13.43 15.31
CA GLY A 233 -15.09 13.07 15.42
C GLY A 233 -14.55 11.99 14.46
N LYS A 234 -15.40 11.32 13.64
CA LYS A 234 -14.91 10.40 12.59
C LYS A 234 -14.82 11.10 11.23
N CYS A 235 -13.70 10.93 10.52
CA CYS A 235 -13.56 11.44 9.15
C CYS A 235 -13.93 10.38 8.10
N MET A 236 -14.19 10.82 6.86
CA MET A 236 -14.64 9.93 5.78
C MET A 236 -13.63 8.81 5.49
N GLU A 237 -12.33 9.12 5.64
CA GLU A 237 -11.24 8.16 5.51
C GLU A 237 -11.35 7.03 6.54
N ASP A 238 -11.72 7.36 7.79
CA ASP A 238 -11.90 6.37 8.86
C ASP A 238 -13.12 5.46 8.59
N VAL A 239 -14.20 6.02 8.03
CA VAL A 239 -15.38 5.25 7.56
C VAL A 239 -14.98 4.33 6.40
N GLY A 240 -14.21 4.83 5.44
CA GLY A 240 -13.70 4.04 4.32
C GLY A 240 -12.82 2.88 4.78
N ASN A 241 -11.92 3.11 5.74
CA ASN A 241 -11.11 2.06 6.35
C ASN A 241 -11.97 1.00 7.06
N GLN A 242 -13.01 1.42 7.78
CA GLN A 242 -13.98 0.49 8.39
C GLN A 242 -14.70 -0.36 7.34
N PHE A 243 -15.12 0.23 6.21
CA PHE A 243 -15.78 -0.52 5.13
C PHE A 243 -14.84 -1.54 4.50
N VAL A 244 -13.57 -1.18 4.24
CA VAL A 244 -12.54 -2.13 3.77
C VAL A 244 -12.39 -3.30 4.73
N ASN A 245 -12.29 -3.03 6.04
CA ASN A 245 -12.19 -4.08 7.04
C ASN A 245 -13.43 -4.98 7.05
N ILE A 246 -14.63 -4.41 6.95
CA ILE A 246 -15.89 -5.18 6.85
C ILE A 246 -15.89 -6.06 5.60
N PHE A 247 -15.47 -5.55 4.44
CA PHE A 247 -15.40 -6.34 3.20
C PHE A 247 -14.40 -7.49 3.30
N LEU A 248 -13.24 -7.28 3.94
CA LEU A 248 -12.27 -8.35 4.22
C LEU A 248 -12.84 -9.39 5.18
N MET A 249 -13.48 -8.94 6.27
CA MET A 249 -14.13 -9.85 7.25
C MET A 249 -15.25 -10.68 6.60
N LYS A 250 -16.07 -10.06 5.75
CA LYS A 250 -17.16 -10.72 5.03
C LYS A 250 -16.72 -11.43 3.74
N SER A 251 -15.40 -11.51 3.50
CA SER A 251 -14.78 -12.17 2.34
C SER A 251 -15.23 -11.65 0.97
N PHE A 252 -15.68 -10.38 0.89
CA PHE A 252 -15.84 -9.68 -0.39
C PHE A 252 -14.49 -9.31 -1.01
N PHE A 253 -13.51 -9.00 -0.15
CA PHE A 253 -12.11 -8.81 -0.53
C PHE A 253 -11.24 -9.94 0.03
N GLN A 254 -10.13 -10.21 -0.64
CA GLN A 254 -9.14 -11.22 -0.28
C GLN A 254 -7.72 -10.71 -0.52
N ASP A 255 -6.72 -11.52 -0.17
CA ASP A 255 -5.30 -11.27 -0.44
C ASP A 255 -4.81 -9.91 0.05
N ALA A 256 -5.20 -9.55 1.27
CA ALA A 256 -4.78 -8.29 1.90
C ALA A 256 -3.25 -8.23 1.99
N LYS A 257 -2.67 -7.25 1.30
CA LYS A 257 -1.24 -6.96 1.34
C LYS A 257 -0.96 -5.94 2.42
N LEU A 258 -0.06 -6.31 3.30
CA LEU A 258 0.46 -5.41 4.33
C LEU A 258 1.64 -4.62 3.75
N ASN A 259 1.75 -3.35 4.12
CA ASN A 259 2.97 -2.57 3.91
C ASN A 259 4.05 -2.97 4.93
N GLU A 260 5.20 -2.30 4.88
CA GLU A 260 6.31 -2.50 5.85
C GLU A 260 5.87 -2.34 7.31
N ASP A 261 4.79 -1.60 7.57
CA ASP A 261 4.27 -1.29 8.90
C ASP A 261 3.23 -2.29 9.42
N GLY A 262 2.84 -3.29 8.60
CA GLY A 262 1.77 -4.21 8.96
C GLY A 262 0.35 -3.69 8.68
N ASP A 263 0.21 -2.51 8.07
CA ASP A 263 -1.08 -1.96 7.65
C ASP A 263 -1.49 -2.47 6.27
N ILE A 264 -2.78 -2.74 6.11
CA ILE A 264 -3.35 -3.13 4.81
C ILE A 264 -3.18 -1.97 3.83
N ASN A 265 -2.45 -2.18 2.73
CA ASN A 265 -2.25 -1.19 1.67
C ASN A 265 -2.95 -1.58 0.37
N GLY A 266 -3.22 -2.88 0.16
CA GLY A 266 -3.97 -3.34 -0.99
C GLY A 266 -4.65 -4.68 -0.76
N PHE A 267 -5.54 -5.05 -1.67
CA PHE A 267 -6.33 -6.28 -1.63
C PHE A 267 -6.92 -6.55 -3.02
N LYS A 268 -7.50 -7.74 -3.20
CA LYS A 268 -8.17 -8.18 -4.44
C LYS A 268 -9.64 -8.52 -4.19
N MET A 269 -10.41 -8.59 -5.26
CA MET A 269 -11.76 -9.17 -5.26
C MET A 269 -11.74 -10.48 -6.04
N HIS A 270 -12.34 -11.53 -5.48
CA HIS A 270 -12.50 -12.82 -6.17
C HIS A 270 -13.42 -12.68 -7.40
N ASP A 271 -13.19 -13.41 -8.48
CA ASP A 271 -13.99 -13.28 -9.72
C ASP A 271 -15.49 -13.46 -9.52
N LEU A 272 -15.93 -14.47 -8.77
CA LEU A 272 -17.36 -14.64 -8.47
C LEU A 272 -17.95 -13.48 -7.63
N MET A 273 -17.14 -12.82 -6.80
CA MET A 273 -17.56 -11.57 -6.13
C MET A 273 -17.58 -10.41 -7.12
N HIS A 274 -16.68 -10.37 -8.09
CA HIS A 274 -16.69 -9.39 -9.17
C HIS A 274 -17.91 -9.57 -10.10
N ASP A 275 -18.26 -10.81 -10.45
CA ASP A 275 -19.46 -11.15 -11.22
C ASP A 275 -20.72 -10.70 -10.46
N LEU A 276 -20.76 -10.91 -9.14
CA LEU A 276 -21.83 -10.38 -8.29
C LEU A 276 -21.84 -8.84 -8.28
N ALA A 277 -20.68 -8.18 -8.13
CA ALA A 277 -20.56 -6.72 -8.16
C ALA A 277 -21.09 -6.15 -9.48
N THR A 278 -20.75 -6.78 -10.59
CA THR A 278 -21.23 -6.45 -11.95
C THR A 278 -22.74 -6.65 -12.05
N GLN A 279 -23.26 -7.78 -11.54
CA GLN A 279 -24.69 -8.07 -11.54
C GLN A 279 -25.49 -7.02 -10.75
N VAL A 280 -25.01 -6.60 -9.57
CA VAL A 280 -25.71 -5.63 -8.72
C VAL A 280 -25.51 -4.19 -9.18
N ALA A 281 -24.41 -3.87 -9.86
CA ALA A 281 -24.19 -2.57 -10.49
C ALA A 281 -25.07 -2.36 -11.73
N GLY A 282 -25.50 -3.45 -12.38
CA GLY A 282 -26.39 -3.40 -13.53
C GLY A 282 -25.79 -2.58 -14.68
N ASN A 283 -26.54 -1.62 -15.19
CA ASN A 283 -26.09 -0.74 -16.28
C ASN A 283 -25.47 0.58 -15.78
N ASP A 284 -25.30 0.78 -14.47
CA ASP A 284 -24.75 2.02 -13.93
C ASP A 284 -23.22 2.05 -13.93
N CYS A 285 -22.56 0.89 -13.86
CA CYS A 285 -21.10 0.77 -14.02
C CYS A 285 -20.77 0.02 -15.32
N CYS A 286 -19.73 0.46 -16.02
CA CYS A 286 -19.31 -0.16 -17.27
C CYS A 286 -17.79 -0.14 -17.42
N TYR A 287 -17.21 -1.31 -17.72
CA TYR A 287 -15.83 -1.47 -18.17
C TYR A 287 -15.82 -1.62 -19.69
N LEU A 288 -15.05 -0.77 -20.37
CA LEU A 288 -14.92 -0.75 -21.83
C LEU A 288 -13.52 -1.19 -22.24
N ASP A 289 -13.44 -2.34 -22.90
CA ASP A 289 -12.22 -2.91 -23.48
C ASP A 289 -12.22 -2.82 -25.02
N ASN A 290 -11.15 -3.29 -25.65
CA ASN A 290 -11.04 -3.32 -27.11
C ASN A 290 -12.09 -4.21 -27.83
N ARG A 291 -12.83 -5.07 -27.11
CA ARG A 291 -13.90 -5.91 -27.67
C ARG A 291 -15.26 -5.22 -27.62
N ALA A 292 -15.41 -4.19 -26.81
CA ALA A 292 -16.65 -3.45 -26.65
C ALA A 292 -17.04 -2.77 -27.97
N LYS A 293 -17.95 -3.38 -28.72
CA LYS A 293 -18.45 -2.79 -29.98
C LYS A 293 -19.54 -1.73 -29.75
N LYS A 294 -20.28 -1.83 -28.64
CA LYS A 294 -21.38 -0.93 -28.27
C LYS A 294 -21.51 -0.83 -26.76
N ILE A 295 -21.83 0.36 -26.28
CA ILE A 295 -22.14 0.62 -24.87
C ILE A 295 -23.55 0.11 -24.59
N ARG A 296 -23.70 -0.69 -23.53
CA ARG A 296 -25.01 -1.16 -23.08
C ARG A 296 -25.59 -0.19 -22.06
N GLY A 297 -26.87 0.14 -22.20
CA GLY A 297 -27.56 1.04 -21.29
C GLY A 297 -26.99 2.47 -21.32
N ARG A 298 -27.03 3.13 -20.16
CA ARG A 298 -26.55 4.50 -19.96
C ARG A 298 -25.71 4.52 -18.67
N PRO A 299 -24.42 4.20 -18.72
CA PRO A 299 -23.60 4.09 -17.52
C PRO A 299 -23.37 5.44 -16.85
N VAL A 300 -23.34 5.42 -15.52
CA VAL A 300 -22.99 6.56 -14.66
C VAL A 300 -21.50 6.56 -14.37
N HIS A 301 -20.91 5.38 -14.25
CA HIS A 301 -19.50 5.20 -13.98
C HIS A 301 -18.88 4.36 -15.08
N VAL A 302 -17.81 4.88 -15.68
CA VAL A 302 -17.12 4.21 -16.78
C VAL A 302 -15.64 4.10 -16.49
N SER A 303 -15.12 2.91 -16.76
CA SER A 303 -13.70 2.69 -16.97
C SER A 303 -13.46 2.26 -18.41
N VAL A 304 -12.34 2.71 -18.99
CA VAL A 304 -12.05 2.54 -20.40
C VAL A 304 -10.58 2.20 -20.60
N GLU A 305 -10.30 1.20 -21.44
CA GLU A 305 -8.96 0.93 -21.95
C GLU A 305 -8.60 1.95 -23.05
N SER A 306 -7.32 2.26 -23.21
CA SER A 306 -6.84 3.25 -24.20
C SER A 306 -7.29 2.96 -25.63
N ASP A 307 -7.48 1.70 -26.00
CA ASP A 307 -7.94 1.33 -27.35
C ASP A 307 -9.44 1.54 -27.57
N ALA A 308 -10.22 1.66 -26.49
CA ALA A 308 -11.67 1.82 -26.49
C ALA A 308 -12.14 3.28 -26.33
N VAL A 309 -11.21 4.24 -26.34
CA VAL A 309 -11.48 5.68 -26.13
C VAL A 309 -12.47 6.26 -27.14
N CYS A 310 -12.50 5.73 -28.36
CA CYS A 310 -13.45 6.17 -29.39
C CYS A 310 -14.92 6.01 -28.96
N LEU A 311 -15.21 5.08 -28.04
CA LEU A 311 -16.55 4.84 -27.51
C LEU A 311 -17.03 5.96 -26.59
N LEU A 312 -16.13 6.81 -26.06
CA LEU A 312 -16.52 7.91 -25.17
C LEU A 312 -17.54 8.85 -25.84
N LYS A 313 -17.47 9.01 -27.17
CA LYS A 313 -18.44 9.80 -27.99
C LYS A 313 -19.88 9.28 -27.90
N SER A 314 -20.05 8.02 -27.52
CA SER A 314 -21.36 7.36 -27.39
C SER A 314 -21.94 7.43 -25.96
N LEU A 315 -21.20 8.00 -24.99
CA LEU A 315 -21.65 8.11 -23.61
C LEU A 315 -22.65 9.25 -23.41
N ASP A 316 -23.60 9.04 -22.50
CA ASP A 316 -24.54 10.07 -22.08
C ASP A 316 -23.83 11.07 -21.16
N ALA A 317 -23.42 12.20 -21.73
CA ALA A 317 -22.68 13.21 -21.01
C ALA A 317 -23.44 13.87 -19.86
N SER A 318 -24.78 13.74 -19.83
CA SER A 318 -25.63 14.27 -18.76
C SER A 318 -25.63 13.40 -17.50
N ARG A 319 -25.10 12.18 -17.57
CA ARG A 319 -25.13 11.22 -16.46
C ARG A 319 -23.76 10.81 -15.94
N LEU A 320 -22.70 10.96 -16.73
CA LEU A 320 -21.38 10.44 -16.38
C LEU A 320 -20.78 11.14 -15.14
N GLN A 321 -20.45 10.34 -14.13
CA GLN A 321 -19.86 10.77 -12.85
C GLN A 321 -18.45 10.21 -12.61
N THR A 322 -18.08 9.09 -13.26
CA THR A 322 -16.71 8.55 -13.22
C THR A 322 -16.19 8.30 -14.61
N LEU A 323 -14.94 8.71 -14.85
CA LEU A 323 -14.14 8.28 -15.98
C LEU A 323 -12.76 7.85 -15.47
N ILE A 324 -12.49 6.54 -15.54
CA ILE A 324 -11.18 5.95 -15.22
C ILE A 324 -10.57 5.40 -16.49
N MET A 325 -9.39 5.87 -16.84
CA MET A 325 -8.66 5.32 -17.98
C MET A 325 -7.59 4.34 -17.52
N PHE A 326 -7.64 3.15 -18.10
CA PHE A 326 -6.57 2.15 -18.06
C PHE A 326 -5.81 2.18 -19.38
N THR A 327 -4.53 1.85 -19.32
CA THR A 327 -3.74 1.65 -20.53
C THR A 327 -3.71 0.19 -20.90
N SER A 328 -4.13 -0.10 -22.14
CA SER A 328 -3.77 -1.30 -22.88
C SER A 328 -2.41 -1.10 -23.59
N HIS A 329 -1.90 -2.14 -24.24
CA HIS A 329 -0.54 -2.19 -24.79
C HIS A 329 -0.29 -1.12 -25.87
N GLY A 330 0.36 -0.01 -25.50
CA GLY A 330 0.83 1.02 -26.43
C GLY A 330 0.50 2.44 -25.96
N GLN A 331 1.39 3.40 -26.27
CA GLN A 331 1.13 4.82 -26.05
C GLN A 331 0.25 5.34 -27.19
N LYS A 332 -1.08 5.24 -27.07
CA LYS A 332 -1.97 5.96 -28.00
C LYS A 332 -2.03 7.43 -27.60
N ILE A 333 -1.54 8.30 -28.48
CA ILE A 333 -1.70 9.75 -28.35
C ILE A 333 -3.16 10.07 -28.67
N TRP A 334 -3.86 10.73 -27.73
CA TRP A 334 -5.20 11.25 -28.00
C TRP A 334 -5.10 12.42 -28.97
N ASP A 335 -6.01 12.47 -29.94
CA ASP A 335 -6.19 13.68 -30.73
C ASP A 335 -6.89 14.78 -29.90
N GLU A 336 -6.84 16.04 -30.37
CA GLU A 336 -7.47 17.14 -29.65
C GLU A 336 -9.00 16.95 -29.50
N ASP A 337 -9.65 16.30 -30.47
CA ASP A 337 -11.10 16.04 -30.47
C ASP A 337 -11.51 15.06 -29.38
N GLU A 338 -10.75 13.97 -29.19
CA GLU A 338 -10.90 13.00 -28.11
C GLU A 338 -10.77 13.68 -26.74
N LEU A 339 -9.93 14.70 -26.59
CA LEU A 339 -9.77 15.44 -25.32
C LEU A 339 -10.90 16.41 -25.04
N THR A 340 -11.45 17.06 -26.08
CA THR A 340 -12.57 17.99 -25.89
C THR A 340 -13.78 17.32 -25.27
N ILE A 341 -13.96 16.00 -25.49
CA ILE A 341 -15.09 15.24 -24.95
C ILE A 341 -15.13 15.26 -23.43
N ILE A 342 -13.96 15.31 -22.77
CA ILE A 342 -13.88 15.32 -21.31
C ILE A 342 -14.65 16.53 -20.77
N SER A 343 -14.55 17.67 -21.45
CA SER A 343 -15.24 18.90 -21.04
C SER A 343 -16.77 18.85 -21.21
N THR A 344 -17.29 17.87 -21.96
CA THR A 344 -18.74 17.66 -22.13
C THR A 344 -19.37 16.98 -20.92
N PHE A 345 -18.60 16.23 -20.13
CA PHE A 345 -19.05 15.47 -18.95
C PHE A 345 -19.20 16.36 -17.71
N LYS A 346 -20.14 17.31 -17.75
CA LYS A 346 -20.28 18.37 -16.73
C LYS A 346 -20.51 17.87 -15.30
N TYR A 347 -21.05 16.65 -15.13
CA TYR A 347 -21.37 16.04 -13.84
C TYR A 347 -20.28 15.12 -13.28
N LEU A 348 -19.11 15.09 -13.92
CA LEU A 348 -18.00 14.23 -13.52
C LEU A 348 -17.51 14.56 -12.10
N ARG A 349 -17.42 13.54 -11.25
CA ARG A 349 -16.90 13.59 -9.88
C ARG A 349 -15.52 12.95 -9.75
N VAL A 350 -15.25 11.90 -10.51
CA VAL A 350 -13.97 11.18 -10.52
C VAL A 350 -13.39 11.18 -11.93
N LEU A 351 -12.17 11.70 -12.06
CA LEU A 351 -11.38 11.65 -13.30
C LEU A 351 -10.00 11.08 -13.00
N LYS A 352 -9.68 9.94 -13.60
CA LYS A 352 -8.35 9.34 -13.56
C LYS A 352 -7.84 9.13 -14.99
N LEU A 353 -6.74 9.78 -15.32
CA LEU A 353 -6.12 9.75 -16.64
C LEU A 353 -4.66 9.27 -16.53
N LYS A 354 -4.20 8.51 -17.52
CA LYS A 354 -2.86 7.92 -17.58
C LYS A 354 -2.23 8.11 -18.98
N TYR A 355 -0.93 8.45 -19.06
CA TYR A 355 -0.14 8.49 -20.31
C TYR A 355 -0.69 9.37 -21.45
N LEU A 356 -1.11 10.58 -21.15
CA LEU A 356 -1.60 11.51 -22.18
C LEU A 356 -0.56 12.59 -22.53
N PHE A 357 -0.40 12.91 -23.82
CA PHE A 357 0.42 14.04 -24.30
C PHE A 357 -0.48 15.27 -24.54
N LEU A 358 -0.33 16.36 -23.77
CA LEU A 358 -1.43 17.29 -23.52
C LEU A 358 -1.02 18.76 -23.32
N SER A 359 -1.13 19.58 -24.36
CA SER A 359 -0.88 21.02 -24.26
C SER A 359 -2.09 21.87 -23.82
N LYS A 360 -3.30 21.29 -23.65
CA LYS A 360 -4.54 22.04 -23.32
C LYS A 360 -5.46 21.38 -22.28
N LEU A 361 -5.07 20.26 -21.66
CA LEU A 361 -5.96 19.48 -20.79
C LEU A 361 -6.54 20.29 -19.61
N PHE A 362 -5.73 21.10 -18.94
CA PHE A 362 -6.18 21.82 -17.75
C PHE A 362 -7.34 22.77 -18.06
N GLY A 363 -7.35 23.41 -19.24
CA GLY A 363 -8.47 24.26 -19.67
C GLY A 363 -9.80 23.52 -19.84
N TYR A 364 -9.76 22.23 -20.23
CA TYR A 364 -10.94 21.38 -20.32
C TYR A 364 -11.39 20.89 -18.94
N ILE A 365 -10.43 20.42 -18.12
CA ILE A 365 -10.72 19.93 -16.76
C ILE A 365 -11.27 21.06 -15.89
N GLY A 366 -10.76 22.28 -15.99
CA GLY A 366 -11.23 23.44 -15.21
C GLY A 366 -12.71 23.80 -15.44
N LYS A 367 -13.38 23.22 -16.44
CA LYS A 367 -14.83 23.35 -16.66
C LYS A 367 -15.66 22.37 -15.81
N LEU A 368 -15.05 21.34 -15.23
CA LEU A 368 -15.69 20.26 -14.48
C LEU A 368 -15.93 20.66 -13.02
N LYS A 369 -16.90 21.54 -12.79
CA LYS A 369 -17.14 22.14 -11.45
C LYS A 369 -17.52 21.15 -10.35
N HIS A 370 -18.05 19.98 -10.72
CA HIS A 370 -18.45 18.93 -9.77
C HIS A 370 -17.34 17.92 -9.44
N LEU A 371 -16.15 18.09 -10.04
CA LEU A 371 -15.03 17.18 -9.85
C LEU A 371 -14.55 17.20 -8.40
N ARG A 372 -14.44 16.00 -7.81
CA ARG A 372 -13.99 15.78 -6.43
C ARG A 372 -12.68 14.98 -6.35
N TYR A 373 -12.40 14.16 -7.36
CA TYR A 373 -11.17 13.39 -7.47
C TYR A 373 -10.53 13.60 -8.85
N LEU A 374 -9.28 14.05 -8.86
CA LEU A 374 -8.46 14.20 -10.05
C LEU A 374 -7.14 13.46 -9.87
N HIS A 375 -6.85 12.50 -10.75
CA HIS A 375 -5.58 11.80 -10.79
C HIS A 375 -5.01 11.80 -12.20
N LEU A 376 -3.87 12.46 -12.37
CA LEU A 376 -3.11 12.52 -13.62
C LEU A 376 -1.81 11.74 -13.44
N LEU A 377 -1.65 10.66 -14.19
CA LEU A 377 -0.48 9.78 -14.13
C LEU A 377 0.29 9.78 -15.45
N GLU A 378 1.59 10.02 -15.37
CA GLU A 378 2.53 9.90 -16.49
C GLU A 378 2.13 10.74 -17.71
N CYS A 379 1.37 11.83 -17.50
CA CYS A 379 1.01 12.78 -18.55
C CYS A 379 2.20 13.67 -18.95
N ARG A 380 2.32 14.01 -20.23
CA ARG A 380 3.39 14.83 -20.84
C ARG A 380 2.82 16.04 -21.57
N GLY A 381 3.67 17.00 -21.95
CA GLY A 381 3.31 18.12 -22.85
C GLY A 381 2.43 19.21 -22.22
N LEU A 382 2.31 19.25 -20.90
CA LEU A 382 1.46 20.18 -20.15
C LEU A 382 2.11 21.55 -19.94
N GLU A 383 2.45 22.24 -21.02
CA GLU A 383 2.88 23.66 -21.00
C GLU A 383 1.72 24.64 -20.71
N SER A 384 0.53 24.11 -20.40
CA SER A 384 -0.74 24.83 -20.36
C SER A 384 -1.03 25.55 -19.03
N ASP A 385 -1.86 26.59 -19.09
CA ASP A 385 -2.32 27.41 -17.95
C ASP A 385 -3.07 26.61 -16.88
N SER A 386 -2.31 26.08 -15.90
CA SER A 386 -2.83 25.35 -14.74
C SER A 386 -3.75 26.19 -13.85
N LYS A 387 -3.87 27.51 -14.08
CA LYS A 387 -4.78 28.40 -13.34
C LYS A 387 -6.22 27.92 -13.34
N SER A 388 -6.64 27.28 -14.43
CA SER A 388 -7.96 26.71 -14.62
C SER A 388 -8.32 25.62 -13.59
N ILE A 389 -7.33 24.92 -13.01
CA ILE A 389 -7.54 23.95 -11.93
C ILE A 389 -8.05 24.61 -10.66
N GLY A 390 -7.73 25.89 -10.43
CA GLY A 390 -8.24 26.67 -9.31
C GLY A 390 -9.76 26.87 -9.33
N ASN A 391 -10.45 26.53 -10.44
CA ASN A 391 -11.91 26.57 -10.54
C ASN A 391 -12.60 25.31 -9.99
N LEU A 392 -11.84 24.28 -9.59
CA LEU A 392 -12.36 23.02 -9.09
C LEU A 392 -12.67 23.12 -7.59
N PHE A 393 -13.63 23.95 -7.22
CA PHE A 393 -13.93 24.25 -5.82
C PHE A 393 -14.40 23.01 -5.02
N CYS A 394 -14.97 22.00 -5.68
CA CYS A 394 -15.42 20.76 -5.04
C CYS A 394 -14.30 19.71 -4.89
N LEU A 395 -13.07 20.00 -5.33
CA LEU A 395 -12.00 19.01 -5.36
C LEU A 395 -11.57 18.60 -3.95
N GLN A 396 -11.61 17.30 -3.67
CA GLN A 396 -11.21 16.68 -2.41
C GLN A 396 -9.88 15.93 -2.53
N THR A 397 -9.54 15.45 -3.72
CA THR A 397 -8.29 14.72 -3.99
C THR A 397 -7.65 15.20 -5.28
N LEU A 398 -6.40 15.65 -5.19
CA LEU A 398 -5.57 16.03 -6.32
C LEU A 398 -4.29 15.19 -6.31
N LYS A 399 -4.12 14.38 -7.35
CA LYS A 399 -2.91 13.57 -7.57
C LYS A 399 -2.33 13.87 -8.94
N VAL A 400 -1.08 14.31 -8.97
CA VAL A 400 -0.36 14.61 -10.20
C VAL A 400 1.00 13.96 -10.12
N SER A 401 1.20 12.92 -10.93
CA SER A 401 2.47 12.22 -11.07
C SER A 401 2.87 12.27 -12.53
N LEU A 402 3.99 12.91 -12.86
CA LEU A 402 4.38 13.16 -14.25
C LEU A 402 5.52 12.24 -14.70
N GLY A 403 5.54 11.97 -16.00
CA GLY A 403 6.61 11.20 -16.61
C GLY A 403 7.93 11.98 -16.65
N ILE A 404 9.04 11.26 -16.79
CA ILE A 404 10.38 11.84 -16.96
C ILE A 404 10.37 12.79 -18.18
N GLY A 405 10.84 14.02 -17.99
CA GLY A 405 10.90 15.05 -19.04
C GLY A 405 9.61 15.84 -19.25
N ALA A 406 8.53 15.55 -18.52
CA ALA A 406 7.33 16.38 -18.53
C ALA A 406 7.46 17.56 -17.56
N GLU A 407 7.17 18.77 -18.05
CA GLU A 407 7.05 19.97 -17.23
C GLU A 407 5.57 20.31 -17.04
N VAL A 408 5.12 20.44 -15.79
CA VAL A 408 3.85 21.04 -15.40
C VAL A 408 4.13 22.06 -14.34
N VAL A 409 3.73 23.29 -14.63
CA VAL A 409 3.74 24.36 -13.65
C VAL A 409 2.40 24.37 -12.91
N LEU A 410 2.31 23.65 -11.79
CA LEU A 410 1.28 23.91 -10.77
C LEU A 410 1.82 24.97 -9.81
N SER A 411 1.04 26.01 -9.54
CA SER A 411 1.44 27.06 -8.59
C SER A 411 0.76 26.89 -7.23
N THR A 412 1.44 27.37 -6.18
CA THR A 412 0.88 27.49 -4.83
C THR A 412 -0.45 28.25 -4.82
N THR A 413 -0.57 29.30 -5.64
CA THR A 413 -1.78 30.13 -5.79
C THR A 413 -2.98 29.39 -6.40
N VAL A 414 -2.75 28.35 -7.18
CA VAL A 414 -3.83 27.49 -7.71
C VAL A 414 -4.31 26.53 -6.63
N VAL A 415 -3.38 25.90 -5.92
CA VAL A 415 -3.72 24.91 -4.89
C VAL A 415 -4.45 25.58 -3.72
N SER A 416 -4.09 26.81 -3.35
CA SER A 416 -4.76 27.56 -2.27
C SER A 416 -6.25 27.84 -2.50
N LYS A 417 -6.71 27.81 -3.76
CA LYS A 417 -8.14 27.97 -4.11
C LYS A 417 -8.96 26.70 -3.85
N LEU A 418 -8.31 25.55 -3.66
CA LEU A 418 -8.95 24.25 -3.50
C LEU A 418 -9.31 24.00 -2.02
N ILE A 419 -10.15 24.84 -1.44
CA ILE A 419 -10.46 24.85 0.01
C ILE A 419 -11.08 23.55 0.56
N ASN A 420 -11.67 22.72 -0.32
CA ASN A 420 -12.24 21.42 0.05
C ASN A 420 -11.24 20.26 -0.06
N LEU A 421 -9.97 20.56 -0.38
CA LEU A 421 -8.94 19.55 -0.60
C LEU A 421 -8.61 18.81 0.70
N ARG A 422 -8.58 17.48 0.61
CA ARG A 422 -8.27 16.55 1.69
C ARG A 422 -6.97 15.78 1.42
N HIS A 423 -6.70 15.46 0.17
CA HIS A 423 -5.53 14.68 -0.24
C HIS A 423 -4.79 15.40 -1.37
N LEU A 424 -3.52 15.72 -1.13
CA LEU A 424 -2.63 16.36 -2.11
C LEU A 424 -1.41 15.47 -2.36
N GLU A 425 -1.27 14.96 -3.57
CA GLU A 425 -0.10 14.19 -4.00
C GLU A 425 0.49 14.83 -5.27
N ILE A 426 1.67 15.40 -5.14
CA ILE A 426 2.38 16.05 -6.26
C ILE A 426 3.74 15.37 -6.42
N ASN A 427 3.97 14.83 -7.61
CA ASN A 427 5.24 14.27 -8.06
C ASN A 427 5.61 14.94 -9.39
N THR A 428 6.34 16.06 -9.30
CA THR A 428 6.77 16.88 -10.45
C THR A 428 8.00 17.71 -10.12
N GLN A 429 8.84 17.96 -11.14
CA GLN A 429 10.00 18.84 -11.02
C GLN A 429 9.67 20.33 -11.07
N THR A 430 8.48 20.71 -11.55
CA THR A 430 8.14 22.08 -11.99
C THR A 430 6.98 22.72 -11.23
N PHE A 431 6.74 22.34 -9.97
CA PHE A 431 5.87 23.12 -9.09
C PHE A 431 6.47 24.53 -8.93
N LYS A 432 5.71 25.62 -9.10
CA LYS A 432 6.21 26.99 -8.87
C LYS A 432 5.70 27.53 -7.55
N ASP A 433 6.64 27.97 -6.72
CA ASP A 433 6.37 28.88 -5.63
C ASP A 433 6.75 30.28 -6.13
N GLU A 434 5.79 31.21 -6.15
CA GLU A 434 6.07 32.63 -6.41
C GLU A 434 6.71 33.23 -5.15
N GLN A 435 7.92 32.76 -4.79
CA GLN A 435 8.70 33.41 -3.73
C GLN A 435 9.24 34.75 -4.25
N PRO A 436 9.29 35.79 -3.40
CA PRO A 436 9.87 37.06 -3.78
C PRO A 436 11.34 36.88 -4.19
N VAL A 437 11.64 37.37 -5.40
CA VAL A 437 12.95 37.29 -6.05
C VAL A 437 13.98 38.13 -5.28
N ARG A 438 15.10 37.50 -4.91
CA ARG A 438 16.37 38.08 -4.39
C ARG A 438 16.38 38.60 -2.94
N PHE A 439 16.91 37.78 -2.03
CA PHE A 439 17.64 38.28 -0.84
C PHE A 439 19.14 38.29 -1.13
N GLY A 440 19.57 39.22 -1.99
CA GLY A 440 20.97 39.64 -2.06
C GLY A 440 21.11 40.91 -1.23
N LYS A 441 21.81 40.83 -0.09
CA LYS A 441 22.22 41.96 0.77
C LYS A 441 21.15 43.04 0.98
N LEU A 442 20.34 42.93 2.04
CA LEU A 442 19.88 44.10 2.80
C LEU A 442 19.29 43.61 4.14
N CYS A 443 19.91 44.08 5.23
CA CYS A 443 19.50 43.83 6.60
C CYS A 443 18.07 44.31 6.90
N ILE A 444 17.36 43.48 7.67
CA ILE A 444 16.67 43.83 8.92
C ILE A 444 16.08 45.25 8.96
N GLN A 445 14.79 45.36 8.61
CA GLN A 445 13.75 46.24 9.20
C GLN A 445 12.65 46.71 8.23
N GLN A 446 12.66 46.34 6.94
CA GLN A 446 11.60 46.76 6.02
C GLN A 446 11.06 45.62 5.16
N HIS A 447 10.12 44.86 5.73
CA HIS A 447 8.80 44.52 5.17
C HIS A 447 8.17 43.46 6.09
N ARG A 448 7.36 43.90 7.07
CA ARG A 448 6.43 43.01 7.81
C ARG A 448 5.38 42.36 6.91
N ASP A 449 5.31 42.76 5.63
CA ASP A 449 4.33 42.33 4.64
C ASP A 449 4.94 41.57 3.44
N ALA A 450 6.19 41.10 3.52
CA ALA A 450 6.70 40.13 2.55
C ALA A 450 6.08 38.76 2.87
N ILE A 451 4.84 38.58 2.42
CA ILE A 451 4.01 37.39 2.64
C ILE A 451 4.76 36.17 2.11
N PHE A 452 5.34 35.38 3.01
CA PHE A 452 5.67 33.99 2.73
C PHE A 452 4.41 33.33 2.13
N SER A 453 4.54 32.46 1.13
CA SER A 453 3.36 31.88 0.48
C SER A 453 2.54 31.04 1.49
N LYS A 454 1.53 31.66 2.12
CA LYS A 454 0.59 31.03 3.07
C LYS A 454 -0.47 30.19 2.35
N TRP A 455 -0.06 29.52 1.27
CA TRP A 455 -0.98 28.87 0.34
C TRP A 455 -1.67 27.63 0.94
N LEU A 456 -1.09 27.06 2.01
CA LEU A 456 -1.68 25.96 2.77
C LEU A 456 -2.67 26.44 3.85
N SER A 457 -2.62 27.70 4.28
CA SER A 457 -3.50 28.22 5.33
C SER A 457 -5.00 28.10 5.00
N PRO A 458 -5.45 28.28 3.74
CA PRO A 458 -6.86 28.05 3.37
C PRO A 458 -7.28 26.58 3.37
N LEU A 459 -6.34 25.61 3.42
CA LEU A 459 -6.61 24.19 3.25
C LEU A 459 -6.88 23.50 4.59
N THR A 460 -7.86 23.99 5.33
CA THR A 460 -8.15 23.52 6.70
C THR A 460 -8.63 22.06 6.76
N ASN A 461 -9.11 21.50 5.65
CA ASN A 461 -9.65 20.13 5.56
C ASN A 461 -8.61 19.06 5.17
N ILE A 462 -7.33 19.45 5.01
CA ILE A 462 -6.30 18.57 4.48
C ILE A 462 -5.90 17.47 5.47
N ILE A 463 -5.83 16.23 4.98
CA ILE A 463 -5.52 15.01 5.73
C ILE A 463 -4.15 14.45 5.33
N GLU A 464 -3.82 14.52 4.05
CA GLU A 464 -2.55 14.02 3.51
C GLU A 464 -1.91 15.04 2.57
N ILE A 465 -0.63 15.33 2.81
CA ILE A 465 0.24 16.08 1.91
C ILE A 465 1.42 15.18 1.53
N SER A 466 1.60 14.93 0.24
CA SER A 466 2.72 14.19 -0.32
C SER A 466 3.35 15.00 -1.45
N LEU A 467 4.58 15.47 -1.22
CA LEU A 467 5.36 16.25 -2.17
C LEU A 467 6.61 15.45 -2.57
N SER A 468 6.80 15.26 -3.87
CA SER A 468 7.90 14.48 -4.43
C SER A 468 8.58 15.22 -5.59
N TYR A 469 9.91 15.27 -5.59
CA TYR A 469 10.74 15.87 -6.65
C TYR A 469 10.49 17.37 -6.93
N CYS A 470 9.75 18.09 -6.06
CA CYS A 470 9.43 19.50 -6.24
C CYS A 470 10.67 20.38 -6.04
N LYS A 471 11.16 21.02 -7.12
CA LYS A 471 12.38 21.85 -7.06
C LYS A 471 12.16 23.28 -6.56
N ALA A 472 10.92 23.79 -6.55
CA ALA A 472 10.67 25.18 -6.15
C ALA A 472 10.78 25.45 -4.65
N PHE A 473 10.63 24.43 -3.81
CA PHE A 473 10.60 24.65 -2.38
C PHE A 473 12.02 24.67 -1.83
N ARG A 474 12.54 25.89 -1.62
CA ARG A 474 13.64 26.09 -0.69
C ARG A 474 13.18 26.03 0.76
N TYR A 475 11.91 26.38 1.00
CA TYR A 475 11.31 26.42 2.32
C TYR A 475 9.88 25.87 2.25
N LEU A 476 9.48 25.09 3.24
CA LEU A 476 8.08 24.67 3.40
C LEU A 476 7.38 25.68 4.32
N PRO A 477 6.23 26.26 3.90
CA PRO A 477 5.50 27.20 4.76
C PRO A 477 4.93 26.49 6.00
N PRO A 478 4.48 27.26 7.00
CA PRO A 478 3.84 26.75 8.20
C PRO A 478 2.67 25.82 7.88
N VAL A 479 2.73 24.61 8.42
CA VAL A 479 1.75 23.51 8.25
C VAL A 479 1.33 22.89 9.58
N GLU A 480 1.96 23.32 10.67
CA GLU A 480 1.76 22.82 12.02
C GLU A 480 0.33 23.06 12.53
N CYS A 481 -0.31 24.14 12.11
CA CYS A 481 -1.66 24.49 12.55
C CYS A 481 -2.77 23.78 11.74
N LEU A 482 -2.44 22.90 10.79
CA LEU A 482 -3.44 22.16 10.01
C LEU A 482 -4.17 21.15 10.92
N PRO A 483 -5.47 21.34 11.19
CA PRO A 483 -6.13 20.65 12.31
C PRO A 483 -6.34 19.15 12.04
N PHE A 484 -6.46 18.74 10.78
CA PHE A 484 -6.76 17.35 10.41
C PHE A 484 -5.63 16.64 9.66
N LEU A 485 -4.46 17.27 9.51
CA LEU A 485 -3.34 16.67 8.77
C LEU A 485 -2.82 15.44 9.52
N LYS A 486 -3.08 14.24 8.97
CA LYS A 486 -2.64 12.94 9.52
C LYS A 486 -1.33 12.46 8.91
N SER A 487 -1.05 12.78 7.64
CA SER A 487 0.16 12.30 6.96
C SER A 487 0.88 13.40 6.18
N LEU A 488 2.18 13.54 6.44
CA LEU A 488 3.08 14.44 5.71
C LEU A 488 4.24 13.64 5.11
N LYS A 489 4.36 13.65 3.78
CA LYS A 489 5.40 12.96 3.03
C LYS A 489 6.20 13.94 2.17
N LEU A 490 7.50 14.03 2.42
CA LEU A 490 8.43 14.92 1.73
C LEU A 490 9.54 14.06 1.12
N ARG A 491 9.53 13.88 -0.21
CA ARG A 491 10.45 12.95 -0.89
C ARG A 491 11.24 13.63 -2.01
N CYS A 492 12.54 13.37 -2.09
CA CYS A 492 13.41 13.88 -3.16
C CYS A 492 13.33 15.41 -3.32
N LEU A 493 13.17 16.16 -2.22
CA LEU A 493 13.08 17.63 -2.22
C LEU A 493 14.49 18.24 -2.05
N ASN A 494 15.34 18.05 -3.07
CA ASN A 494 16.79 18.32 -2.98
C ASN A 494 17.16 19.81 -2.76
N TYR A 495 16.19 20.73 -2.84
CA TYR A 495 16.40 22.16 -2.59
C TYR A 495 15.82 22.65 -1.26
N LEU A 496 15.01 21.82 -0.58
CA LEU A 496 14.37 22.18 0.68
C LEU A 496 15.41 22.30 1.79
N GLU A 497 15.49 23.47 2.42
CA GLU A 497 16.43 23.78 3.49
C GLU A 497 15.77 23.77 4.87
N TYR A 498 14.56 24.31 5.00
CA TYR A 498 13.86 24.40 6.29
C TYR A 498 12.36 24.21 6.16
N ILE A 499 11.75 23.71 7.23
CA ILE A 499 10.30 23.71 7.46
C ILE A 499 9.99 24.81 8.47
N TYR A 500 9.15 25.77 8.09
CA TYR A 500 8.80 26.89 8.96
C TYR A 500 7.62 26.57 9.88
N TYR A 501 7.56 27.28 11.01
CA TYR A 501 6.40 27.33 11.91
C TYR A 501 6.22 28.76 12.48
N GLU A 502 4.99 29.09 12.91
CA GLU A 502 4.62 30.38 13.52
C GLU A 502 4.58 30.30 15.07
N GLU A 503 4.86 31.43 15.73
CA GLU A 503 4.65 31.62 17.18
C GLU A 503 3.48 32.60 17.43
N PRO A 504 2.76 32.48 18.55
CA PRO A 504 2.98 31.51 19.63
C PRO A 504 2.41 30.12 19.31
N ILE A 505 3.16 29.07 19.64
CA ILE A 505 2.63 27.71 19.66
C ILE A 505 1.79 27.57 20.92
N LEU A 506 0.46 27.57 20.79
CA LEU A 506 -0.40 27.16 21.90
C LEU A 506 -0.14 25.67 22.14
N HIS A 507 0.12 25.26 23.39
CA HIS A 507 0.35 23.84 23.70
C HIS A 507 -0.78 22.97 23.13
N GLY A 508 -0.41 21.96 22.33
CA GLY A 508 -1.37 21.08 21.64
C GLY A 508 -1.81 21.54 20.25
N SER A 509 -1.41 22.73 19.78
CA SER A 509 -1.72 23.21 18.41
C SER A 509 -0.65 22.86 17.38
N PHE A 510 0.51 22.34 17.80
CA PHE A 510 1.59 21.94 16.90
C PHE A 510 1.31 20.54 16.36
N PHE A 511 0.90 20.46 15.10
CA PHE A 511 0.52 19.23 14.41
C PHE A 511 -0.46 18.37 15.23
N PRO A 512 -1.67 18.90 15.53
CA PRO A 512 -2.59 18.29 16.50
C PRO A 512 -3.09 16.90 16.09
N SER A 513 -3.04 16.56 14.80
CA SER A 513 -3.52 15.28 14.26
C SER A 513 -2.45 14.48 13.50
N LEU A 514 -1.19 14.94 13.47
CA LEU A 514 -0.17 14.31 12.63
C LEU A 514 0.20 12.93 13.19
N GLU A 515 -0.09 11.91 12.40
CA GLU A 515 0.04 10.50 12.73
C GLU A 515 1.30 9.90 12.09
N SER A 516 1.64 10.32 10.87
CA SER A 516 2.77 9.81 10.09
C SER A 516 3.56 10.93 9.40
N LEU A 517 4.88 10.93 9.63
CA LEU A 517 5.85 11.80 8.95
C LEU A 517 6.88 10.95 8.21
N ASP A 518 7.04 11.20 6.90
CA ASP A 518 7.99 10.52 6.04
C ASP A 518 8.83 11.53 5.28
N ILE A 519 10.15 11.51 5.49
CA ILE A 519 11.12 12.37 4.83
C ILE A 519 12.16 11.48 4.15
N TYR A 520 12.21 11.52 2.83
CA TYR A 520 13.10 10.69 2.04
C TYR A 520 13.94 11.55 1.11
N LYS A 521 15.26 11.44 1.14
CA LYS A 521 16.18 12.07 0.18
C LYS A 521 15.98 13.58 0.05
N CYS A 522 15.96 14.28 1.18
CA CYS A 522 15.89 15.74 1.24
C CYS A 522 17.27 16.30 1.63
N ASP A 523 18.23 16.21 0.71
CA ASP A 523 19.66 16.35 0.99
C ASP A 523 20.07 17.66 1.67
N LYS A 524 19.35 18.76 1.41
CA LYS A 524 19.65 20.09 1.97
C LYS A 524 18.83 20.46 3.21
N LEU A 525 17.90 19.60 3.63
CA LEU A 525 16.99 19.89 4.74
C LEU A 525 17.79 19.91 6.03
N ARG A 526 17.78 21.05 6.71
CA ARG A 526 18.47 21.29 7.99
C ARG A 526 17.57 21.11 9.20
N GLY A 527 16.28 21.39 9.05
CA GLY A 527 15.32 21.19 10.14
C GLY A 527 14.13 22.15 10.18
N TRP A 528 13.52 22.23 11.35
CA TRP A 528 12.45 23.17 11.66
C TRP A 528 13.03 24.50 12.12
N ARG A 529 12.40 25.60 11.68
CA ARG A 529 12.84 26.97 12.00
C ARG A 529 11.64 27.88 12.22
N ARG A 530 11.75 28.82 13.17
CA ARG A 530 10.71 29.80 13.44
C ARG A 530 10.68 30.87 12.35
N MET A 531 9.49 31.36 12.01
CA MET A 531 9.35 32.57 11.20
C MET A 531 9.88 33.80 11.96
N GLY A 532 10.88 34.47 11.39
CA GLY A 532 11.47 35.70 11.93
C GLY A 532 12.89 35.55 12.49
N ASP A 533 13.43 34.34 12.59
CA ASP A 533 14.82 34.12 13.01
C ASP A 533 15.80 34.60 11.91
N ASP A 534 16.90 35.26 12.33
CA ASP A 534 17.95 35.72 11.41
C ASP A 534 18.65 34.53 10.73
N LEU A 535 18.67 34.52 9.39
CA LEU A 535 19.28 33.45 8.58
C LEU A 535 20.79 33.26 8.84
N ASN A 536 21.45 34.27 9.41
CA ASN A 536 22.89 34.32 9.62
C ASN A 536 23.34 33.85 11.01
N ASP A 537 22.41 33.64 11.95
CA ASP A 537 22.76 33.14 13.28
C ASP A 537 22.56 31.62 13.34
N ILE A 538 23.65 30.90 13.08
CA ILE A 538 23.69 29.43 13.07
C ILE A 538 23.85 28.87 14.50
N ASN A 539 24.21 29.74 15.45
CA ASN A 539 24.58 29.35 16.82
C ASN A 539 23.60 29.82 17.89
N SER A 540 22.48 30.45 17.52
CA SER A 540 21.44 30.78 18.50
C SER A 540 20.81 29.50 19.02
N SER A 541 20.88 29.32 20.34
CA SER A 541 20.49 28.14 21.12
C SER A 541 18.96 27.89 21.17
N HIS A 542 18.25 28.15 20.07
CA HIS A 542 16.79 27.98 19.96
C HIS A 542 16.34 26.52 19.79
N HIS A 543 17.27 25.57 19.63
CA HIS A 543 16.97 24.13 19.57
C HIS A 543 16.32 23.56 20.84
N LEU A 544 16.43 24.26 21.96
CA LEU A 544 15.95 23.80 23.27
C LEU A 544 14.44 24.00 23.50
N LEU A 545 13.70 24.60 22.56
CA LEU A 545 12.28 24.94 22.71
C LEU A 545 11.38 24.45 21.56
N LEU A 546 11.87 23.53 20.71
CA LEU A 546 11.00 22.96 19.70
C LEU A 546 9.83 22.20 20.36
N PRO A 547 8.60 22.36 19.84
CA PRO A 547 7.43 21.67 20.35
C PRO A 547 7.55 20.15 20.21
N GLN A 548 6.70 19.44 20.94
CA GLN A 548 6.55 18.00 20.78
C GLN A 548 5.47 17.68 19.74
N PHE A 549 5.67 16.63 18.95
CA PHE A 549 4.57 16.02 18.20
C PHE A 549 3.61 15.26 19.15
N PRO A 550 2.33 15.67 19.26
CA PRO A 550 1.41 15.07 20.22
C PRO A 550 0.89 13.69 19.77
N CYS A 551 0.64 13.51 18.46
CA CYS A 551 -0.04 12.33 17.91
C CYS A 551 0.83 11.46 17.00
N LEU A 552 2.10 11.83 16.80
CA LEU A 552 2.97 11.16 15.84
C LEU A 552 3.29 9.74 16.32
N TYR A 553 2.77 8.74 15.63
CA TYR A 553 3.06 7.33 15.92
C TYR A 553 4.05 6.72 14.91
N LYS A 554 4.24 7.32 13.73
CA LYS A 554 5.18 6.83 12.72
C LYS A 554 6.11 7.93 12.20
N LEU A 555 7.41 7.70 12.27
CA LEU A 555 8.46 8.54 11.70
C LEU A 555 9.37 7.72 10.80
N THR A 556 9.53 8.17 9.56
CA THR A 556 10.51 7.65 8.63
C THR A 556 11.36 8.80 8.13
N VAL A 557 12.67 8.75 8.37
CA VAL A 557 13.65 9.70 7.81
C VAL A 557 14.74 8.90 7.13
N ARG A 558 14.96 9.12 5.85
CA ARG A 558 15.88 8.32 5.03
C ARG A 558 16.66 9.22 4.08
N GLU A 559 17.97 9.02 3.93
CA GLU A 559 18.85 9.83 3.07
C GLU A 559 18.77 11.35 3.35
N CYS A 560 18.72 11.78 4.63
CA CYS A 560 18.62 13.19 5.03
C CYS A 560 19.78 13.60 5.95
N ARG A 561 20.99 13.70 5.39
CA ARG A 561 22.23 13.87 6.17
C ARG A 561 22.39 15.25 6.83
N MET A 562 21.75 16.28 6.30
CA MET A 562 21.86 17.65 6.84
C MET A 562 20.82 17.95 7.92
N LEU A 563 19.85 17.07 8.16
CA LEU A 563 18.75 17.30 9.07
C LEU A 563 19.23 17.13 10.51
N THR A 564 19.52 18.23 11.20
CA THR A 564 20.05 18.23 12.56
C THR A 564 19.04 18.71 13.60
N CYS A 565 17.95 19.36 13.17
CA CYS A 565 17.00 20.03 14.06
C CYS A 565 15.55 19.58 13.78
N MET A 566 14.92 18.86 14.71
CA MET A 566 13.57 18.33 14.54
C MET A 566 12.74 18.41 15.85
N PRO A 567 11.42 18.68 15.78
CA PRO A 567 10.54 18.60 16.94
C PRO A 567 10.54 17.20 17.55
N THR A 568 10.34 17.12 18.86
CA THR A 568 10.52 15.86 19.59
C THR A 568 9.33 14.90 19.44
N PHE A 569 9.57 13.59 19.56
CA PHE A 569 8.58 12.54 19.25
C PHE A 569 8.56 11.37 20.27
N PRO A 570 8.35 11.61 21.57
CA PRO A 570 8.53 10.59 22.60
C PRO A 570 7.50 9.43 22.56
N ASN A 571 6.30 9.62 21.99
CA ASN A 571 5.20 8.63 21.98
C ASN A 571 5.13 7.77 20.70
N ILE A 572 6.21 7.73 19.93
CA ILE A 572 6.26 7.06 18.64
C ILE A 572 6.13 5.53 18.76
N LYS A 573 5.49 4.88 17.78
CA LYS A 573 5.31 3.42 17.69
C LYS A 573 6.15 2.77 16.60
N SER A 574 6.46 3.47 15.52
CA SER A 574 7.29 2.98 14.41
C SER A 574 8.35 4.02 14.05
N LEU A 575 9.62 3.68 14.20
CA LEU A 575 10.75 4.57 13.95
C LEU A 575 11.71 3.93 12.93
N SER A 576 11.96 4.64 11.84
CA SER A 576 12.93 4.28 10.81
C SER A 576 13.80 5.49 10.48
N LEU A 577 15.07 5.46 10.84
CA LEU A 577 16.06 6.51 10.53
C LEU A 577 17.17 5.87 9.70
N ASN A 578 17.44 6.31 8.47
CA ASN A 578 18.49 5.75 7.60
C ASN A 578 19.29 6.83 6.88
N TYR A 579 20.63 6.77 6.94
CA TYR A 579 21.52 7.79 6.38
C TYR A 579 21.15 9.22 6.83
N CYS A 580 20.87 9.39 8.12
CA CYS A 580 20.43 10.65 8.73
C CYS A 580 21.40 11.09 9.83
N SER A 581 21.30 12.36 10.22
CA SER A 581 22.05 12.89 11.37
C SER A 581 21.43 12.38 12.69
N VAL A 582 22.26 12.05 13.67
CA VAL A 582 21.82 11.50 14.97
C VAL A 582 21.14 12.55 15.84
N GLU A 583 21.44 13.82 15.61
CA GLU A 583 20.93 14.96 16.36
C GLU A 583 19.39 14.96 16.42
N ILE A 584 18.72 14.40 15.39
CA ILE A 584 17.27 14.16 15.34
C ILE A 584 16.77 13.30 16.51
N LEU A 585 17.51 12.24 16.85
CA LEU A 585 17.17 11.31 17.93
C LEU A 585 17.61 11.87 19.29
N GLN A 586 18.77 12.51 19.35
CA GLN A 586 19.36 13.01 20.58
C GLN A 586 18.42 13.95 21.35
N ALA A 587 17.78 14.90 20.64
CA ALA A 587 16.84 15.84 21.28
C ALA A 587 15.67 15.13 21.98
N THR A 588 15.10 14.09 21.34
CA THR A 588 13.99 13.31 21.92
C THR A 588 14.45 12.47 23.12
N LEU A 589 15.66 11.89 23.05
CA LEU A 589 16.22 11.09 24.15
C LEU A 589 16.58 11.96 25.37
N CYS A 590 17.04 13.19 25.15
CA CYS A 590 17.37 14.14 26.21
C CYS A 590 16.14 14.70 26.95
N ILE A 591 14.90 14.48 26.48
CA ILE A 591 13.68 14.91 27.20
C ILE A 591 13.66 14.33 28.62
N ALA A 592 14.06 13.07 28.80
CA ALA A 592 14.09 12.40 30.09
C ALA A 592 15.05 13.05 31.10
N ALA A 593 16.06 13.79 30.62
CA ALA A 593 17.02 14.52 31.46
C ALA A 593 16.56 15.94 31.80
N SER A 594 15.46 16.42 31.20
CA SER A 594 14.94 17.76 31.46
C SER A 594 14.09 17.77 32.74
N GLN A 595 14.35 18.73 33.62
CA GLN A 595 13.72 18.86 34.94
C GLN A 595 12.20 19.18 34.91
N TYR A 596 11.62 19.30 33.70
CA TYR A 596 10.27 19.84 33.47
C TYR A 596 9.21 18.79 33.06
N LEU A 597 9.59 17.53 32.83
CA LEU A 597 8.67 16.45 32.42
C LEU A 597 8.88 15.18 33.26
N ILE A 598 8.39 15.21 34.50
CA ILE A 598 8.40 14.04 35.40
C ILE A 598 7.45 12.98 34.82
N GLY A 599 7.99 11.82 34.43
CA GLY A 599 7.21 10.63 34.05
C GLY A 599 7.20 10.24 32.56
N CYS A 600 7.89 10.95 31.67
CA CYS A 600 8.03 10.54 30.26
C CYS A 600 9.29 9.70 30.02
N THR A 601 9.13 8.39 29.84
CA THR A 601 10.17 7.54 29.26
C THR A 601 10.08 7.61 27.73
N PRO A 602 11.01 8.30 27.04
CA PRO A 602 10.92 8.47 25.59
C PRO A 602 11.00 7.10 24.90
N LEU A 603 10.22 6.93 23.83
CA LEU A 603 10.18 5.74 22.98
C LEU A 603 9.62 4.48 23.69
N SER A 604 8.99 4.59 24.86
CA SER A 604 8.42 3.44 25.58
C SER A 604 7.26 2.76 24.85
N MET A 605 6.58 3.48 23.95
CA MET A 605 5.51 2.96 23.09
C MET A 605 6.01 2.37 21.77
N LEU A 606 7.34 2.37 21.53
CA LEU A 606 7.92 1.93 20.29
C LEU A 606 7.70 0.42 20.10
N LYS A 607 7.03 0.06 19.00
CA LYS A 607 6.74 -1.32 18.58
C LYS A 607 7.64 -1.79 17.45
N SER A 608 8.09 -0.89 16.59
CA SER A 608 8.95 -1.22 15.45
C SER A 608 10.11 -0.25 15.36
N LEU A 609 11.34 -0.79 15.29
CA LEU A 609 12.57 -0.01 15.18
C LEU A 609 13.44 -0.55 14.04
N ARG A 610 13.87 0.32 13.13
CA ARG A 610 14.92 0.03 12.14
C ARG A 610 16.21 0.76 12.49
N ILE A 611 17.32 0.03 12.55
CA ILE A 611 18.68 0.51 12.87
C ILE A 611 19.64 0.26 11.69
N ASN A 612 20.54 1.21 11.43
CA ASN A 612 21.66 1.12 10.47
C ASN A 612 22.89 1.85 11.05
N GLU A 613 24.00 1.85 10.30
CA GLU A 613 25.29 2.43 10.72
C GLU A 613 25.18 3.88 11.20
N THR A 614 24.32 4.69 10.58
CA THR A 614 24.25 6.12 10.92
C THR A 614 23.70 6.41 12.32
N ILE A 615 22.91 5.49 12.88
CA ILE A 615 22.46 5.58 14.27
C ILE A 615 23.59 5.20 15.25
N MET A 616 24.55 4.41 14.80
CA MET A 616 25.56 3.75 15.66
C MET A 616 26.89 4.49 15.73
N ASP A 617 27.18 5.42 14.81
CA ASP A 617 28.43 6.18 14.73
C ASP A 617 28.63 7.25 15.82
N VAL A 618 27.93 7.10 16.94
CA VAL A 618 27.60 8.23 17.82
C VAL A 618 28.28 8.07 19.17
N LYS A 619 29.21 8.98 19.46
CA LYS A 619 29.84 9.13 20.79
C LYS A 619 28.90 9.71 21.85
N ASN A 620 27.73 10.22 21.44
CA ASN A 620 26.83 11.10 22.22
C ASN A 620 25.39 10.57 22.46
N VAL A 621 25.01 9.39 21.97
CA VAL A 621 23.71 8.79 22.35
C VAL A 621 23.87 8.13 23.73
N PRO A 622 22.92 8.32 24.68
CA PRO A 622 22.96 7.61 25.96
C PRO A 622 23.06 6.10 25.71
N GLN A 623 24.08 5.44 26.24
CA GLN A 623 24.34 4.01 25.94
C GLN A 623 23.16 3.08 26.29
N ASP A 624 22.27 3.53 27.17
CA ASP A 624 21.15 2.75 27.71
C ASP A 624 19.78 3.13 27.14
N TRP A 625 19.70 3.95 26.09
CA TRP A 625 18.40 4.46 25.61
C TRP A 625 17.40 3.39 25.15
N LEU A 626 17.90 2.25 24.65
CA LEU A 626 17.07 1.11 24.24
C LEU A 626 16.37 0.41 25.42
N GLN A 627 16.84 0.60 26.66
CA GLN A 627 16.18 0.06 27.86
C GLN A 627 14.74 0.59 28.00
N ASN A 628 14.46 1.77 27.44
CA ASN A 628 13.13 2.36 27.47
C ASN A 628 12.15 1.64 26.52
N CYS A 629 12.62 0.91 25.50
CA CYS A 629 11.80 0.34 24.43
C CYS A 629 11.17 -1.03 24.81
N THR A 630 10.46 -1.09 25.93
CA THR A 630 9.88 -2.35 26.47
C THR A 630 8.72 -2.92 25.63
N SER A 631 8.07 -2.07 24.84
CA SER A 631 6.97 -2.45 23.92
C SER A 631 7.44 -2.92 22.54
N LEU A 632 8.75 -3.04 22.31
CA LEU A 632 9.31 -3.34 20.99
C LEU A 632 8.92 -4.75 20.54
N GLU A 633 8.23 -4.86 19.41
CA GLU A 633 7.74 -6.11 18.81
C GLU A 633 8.58 -6.52 17.58
N ASN A 634 9.10 -5.54 16.84
CA ASN A 634 9.87 -5.74 15.61
C ASN A 634 11.17 -4.93 15.67
N LEU A 635 12.31 -5.59 15.44
CA LEU A 635 13.62 -4.98 15.33
C LEU A 635 14.25 -5.33 13.98
N GLU A 636 14.67 -4.32 13.23
CA GLU A 636 15.26 -4.47 11.90
C GLU A 636 16.65 -3.84 11.87
N PHE A 637 17.64 -4.64 11.47
CA PHE A 637 19.00 -4.20 11.15
C PHE A 637 19.11 -4.11 9.64
N ASP A 638 19.45 -2.93 9.12
CA ASP A 638 19.51 -2.63 7.70
C ASP A 638 20.87 -2.02 7.39
N ASP A 639 21.61 -2.59 6.43
CA ASP A 639 22.93 -2.10 5.98
C ASP A 639 23.87 -1.76 7.15
N LEU A 640 24.06 -2.72 8.05
CA LEU A 640 24.86 -2.57 9.28
C LEU A 640 26.12 -3.43 9.22
N SER A 641 27.30 -2.83 9.42
CA SER A 641 28.56 -3.58 9.51
C SER A 641 28.68 -4.44 10.77
N SER A 642 29.41 -5.56 10.61
CA SER A 642 29.72 -6.57 11.61
C SER A 642 30.27 -6.02 12.93
N GLN A 643 31.02 -4.91 12.88
CA GLN A 643 31.62 -4.25 14.06
C GLN A 643 30.58 -3.75 15.06
N TYR A 644 29.41 -3.30 14.61
CA TYR A 644 28.38 -2.76 15.50
C TYR A 644 27.62 -3.86 16.26
N PHE A 645 27.62 -5.10 15.77
CA PHE A 645 26.99 -6.25 16.46
C PHE A 645 27.62 -6.57 17.82
N GLN A 646 28.87 -6.17 18.05
CA GLN A 646 29.52 -6.24 19.37
C GLN A 646 28.93 -5.22 20.35
N VAL A 647 28.46 -4.06 19.86
CA VAL A 647 27.78 -3.06 20.71
C VAL A 647 26.40 -3.59 21.13
N PHE A 648 25.66 -4.18 20.19
CA PHE A 648 24.39 -4.84 20.52
C PHE A 648 24.59 -6.00 21.51
N GLU A 649 25.71 -6.72 21.42
CA GLU A 649 26.02 -7.78 22.38
C GLU A 649 26.07 -7.27 23.83
N ILE A 650 26.54 -6.04 24.05
CA ILE A 650 26.52 -5.39 25.38
C ILE A 650 25.07 -5.14 25.83
N TRP A 651 24.21 -4.65 24.92
CA TRP A 651 22.81 -4.33 25.23
C TRP A 651 21.93 -5.56 25.45
N PHE A 652 22.18 -6.66 24.74
CA PHE A 652 21.34 -7.87 24.78
C PHE A 652 21.89 -8.96 25.72
N LYS A 653 23.08 -8.78 26.31
CA LYS A 653 23.61 -9.67 27.36
C LYS A 653 23.39 -9.17 28.78
N ASP A 654 23.07 -7.90 29.01
CA ASP A 654 22.75 -7.43 30.37
C ASP A 654 21.35 -7.94 30.77
N ASP A 655 21.27 -8.79 31.80
CA ASP A 655 20.03 -9.36 32.33
C ASP A 655 18.99 -8.31 32.78
N ARG A 656 19.42 -7.05 32.95
CA ARG A 656 18.56 -5.89 33.25
C ARG A 656 17.77 -5.40 32.04
N ILE A 657 18.18 -5.74 30.81
CA ILE A 657 17.54 -5.33 29.56
C ILE A 657 16.78 -6.52 28.99
N ARG A 658 15.47 -6.55 29.21
CA ARG A 658 14.59 -7.56 28.61
C ARG A 658 13.71 -6.90 27.56
N PHE A 659 13.65 -7.51 26.38
CA PHE A 659 12.69 -7.17 25.34
C PHE A 659 11.55 -8.19 25.34
N PRO A 660 10.64 -8.17 26.35
CA PRO A 660 9.64 -9.22 26.55
C PRO A 660 8.64 -9.32 25.39
N SER A 661 8.49 -8.24 24.64
CA SER A 661 7.52 -8.11 23.55
C SER A 661 8.12 -8.44 22.18
N LEU A 662 9.44 -8.62 22.07
CA LEU A 662 10.14 -8.71 20.78
C LEU A 662 9.86 -10.05 20.11
N GLN A 663 9.11 -10.00 19.01
CA GLN A 663 8.61 -11.16 18.29
C GLN A 663 9.32 -11.37 16.96
N LYS A 664 9.85 -10.30 16.36
CA LYS A 664 10.49 -10.37 15.04
C LYS A 664 11.83 -9.65 15.02
N ILE A 665 12.84 -10.33 14.48
CA ILE A 665 14.13 -9.73 14.13
C ILE A 665 14.36 -9.89 12.64
N THR A 666 14.81 -8.82 11.99
CA THR A 666 15.13 -8.81 10.56
C THR A 666 16.55 -8.31 10.35
N PHE A 667 17.35 -9.02 9.56
CA PHE A 667 18.65 -8.56 9.06
C PHE A 667 18.54 -8.34 7.55
N GLN A 668 18.84 -7.15 7.07
CA GLN A 668 18.82 -6.81 5.66
C GLN A 668 20.14 -6.17 5.25
N PHE A 669 20.70 -6.62 4.12
CA PHE A 669 21.89 -6.01 3.52
C PHE A 669 23.11 -5.93 4.47
N CYS A 670 23.23 -6.81 5.47
CA CYS A 670 24.42 -6.88 6.34
C CYS A 670 25.55 -7.62 5.61
N MET A 671 26.27 -6.91 4.73
CA MET A 671 27.16 -7.50 3.72
C MET A 671 28.46 -8.12 4.27
N ASP A 672 28.85 -7.81 5.51
CA ASP A 672 30.07 -8.31 6.16
C ASP A 672 29.79 -9.22 7.37
N LEU A 673 28.50 -9.47 7.69
CA LEU A 673 28.09 -10.31 8.80
C LEU A 673 28.29 -11.79 8.47
N LYS A 674 29.35 -12.41 9.01
CA LYS A 674 29.71 -13.82 8.75
C LYS A 674 28.86 -14.85 9.52
N ALA A 675 28.44 -14.49 10.72
CA ALA A 675 27.63 -15.35 11.60
C ALA A 675 26.55 -14.51 12.28
N LEU A 676 25.38 -15.10 12.51
CA LEU A 676 24.33 -14.45 13.29
C LEU A 676 24.76 -14.36 14.77
N PRO A 677 24.54 -13.22 15.44
CA PRO A 677 24.95 -13.05 16.84
C PRO A 677 24.28 -14.02 17.82
N ASP A 678 25.05 -14.52 18.79
CA ASP A 678 24.56 -15.46 19.82
C ASP A 678 23.51 -14.86 20.74
N TRP A 679 23.54 -13.54 20.98
CA TRP A 679 22.60 -12.85 21.88
C TRP A 679 21.14 -12.97 21.43
N ILE A 680 20.89 -13.25 20.14
CA ILE A 680 19.54 -13.51 19.62
C ILE A 680 18.90 -14.68 20.37
N CYS A 681 19.69 -15.66 20.78
CA CYS A 681 19.24 -16.87 21.48
C CYS A 681 18.73 -16.59 22.91
N ASN A 682 18.94 -15.39 23.44
CA ASN A 682 18.45 -14.99 24.75
C ASN A 682 17.03 -14.39 24.70
N ILE A 683 16.47 -14.17 23.50
CA ILE A 683 15.18 -13.50 23.30
C ILE A 683 14.08 -14.56 23.19
N SER A 684 13.58 -15.03 24.33
CA SER A 684 12.60 -16.13 24.38
C SER A 684 11.23 -15.82 23.76
N SER A 685 10.88 -14.54 23.57
CA SER A 685 9.65 -14.09 22.92
C SER A 685 9.68 -14.17 21.38
N LEU A 686 10.84 -14.43 20.79
CA LEU A 686 11.06 -14.35 19.35
C LEU A 686 10.26 -15.44 18.60
N GLN A 687 9.48 -15.03 17.61
CA GLN A 687 8.62 -15.88 16.79
C GLN A 687 9.06 -15.93 15.32
N HIS A 688 9.77 -14.91 14.84
CA HIS A 688 10.16 -14.78 13.44
C HIS A 688 11.56 -14.19 13.29
N ILE A 689 12.44 -14.88 12.55
CA ILE A 689 13.73 -14.36 12.11
C ILE A 689 13.69 -14.26 10.59
N LYS A 690 13.97 -13.07 10.06
CA LYS A 690 14.14 -12.84 8.62
C LYS A 690 15.56 -12.39 8.34
N ILE A 691 16.18 -13.00 7.34
CA ILE A 691 17.52 -12.67 6.84
C ILE A 691 17.39 -12.45 5.34
N ASP A 692 17.73 -11.25 4.89
CA ASP A 692 17.52 -10.83 3.51
C ASP A 692 18.80 -10.21 2.96
N ASN A 693 19.31 -10.76 1.87
CA ASN A 693 20.46 -10.24 1.14
C ASN A 693 21.73 -10.02 2.00
N CYS A 694 22.00 -10.94 2.93
CA CYS A 694 23.25 -11.00 3.71
C CYS A 694 24.20 -12.00 3.05
N THR A 695 25.01 -11.56 2.10
CA THR A 695 25.66 -12.45 1.13
C THR A 695 26.79 -13.31 1.69
N VAL A 696 27.48 -12.86 2.74
CA VAL A 696 28.61 -13.57 3.36
C VAL A 696 28.22 -14.34 4.63
N LEU A 697 26.96 -14.26 5.04
CA LEU A 697 26.46 -14.93 6.23
C LEU A 697 26.41 -16.43 5.96
N ALA A 698 27.15 -17.21 6.76
CA ALA A 698 27.22 -18.66 6.64
C ALA A 698 26.68 -19.39 7.87
N LEU A 699 26.86 -18.83 9.07
CA LEU A 699 26.64 -19.56 10.33
C LEU A 699 25.46 -19.05 11.15
N LEU A 700 24.71 -19.99 11.73
CA LEU A 700 23.72 -19.75 12.80
C LEU A 700 24.33 -19.96 14.20
N PRO A 701 23.86 -19.23 15.21
CA PRO A 701 24.35 -19.35 16.58
C PRO A 701 24.05 -20.74 17.17
N GLU A 702 24.92 -21.23 18.05
CA GLU A 702 24.77 -22.56 18.68
C GLU A 702 23.51 -22.65 19.55
N GLY A 703 23.11 -21.51 20.14
CA GLY A 703 21.97 -21.40 21.04
C GLY A 703 20.59 -21.43 20.38
N MET A 704 20.47 -21.61 19.05
CA MET A 704 19.18 -21.55 18.34
C MET A 704 18.10 -22.47 18.93
N HIS A 705 18.50 -23.64 19.45
CA HIS A 705 17.62 -24.59 20.12
C HIS A 705 16.89 -24.03 21.36
N ARG A 706 17.35 -22.90 21.93
CA ARG A 706 16.72 -22.23 23.07
C ARG A 706 15.49 -21.40 22.66
N LEU A 707 15.33 -21.08 21.38
CA LEU A 707 14.25 -20.26 20.85
C LEU A 707 12.97 -21.06 20.64
N THR A 708 12.40 -21.59 21.72
CA THR A 708 11.24 -22.51 21.66
C THR A 708 9.96 -21.91 21.07
N ASN A 709 9.84 -20.57 21.04
CA ASN A 709 8.72 -19.87 20.43
C ASN A 709 8.93 -19.52 18.95
N LEU A 710 10.11 -19.81 18.38
CA LEU A 710 10.45 -19.47 17.00
C LEU A 710 9.62 -20.30 16.02
N ARG A 711 8.75 -19.63 15.26
CA ARG A 711 7.82 -20.27 14.33
C ARG A 711 8.32 -20.23 12.90
N THR A 712 9.03 -19.18 12.53
CA THR A 712 9.42 -18.93 11.15
C THR A 712 10.86 -18.43 11.06
N LEU A 713 11.62 -19.03 10.14
CA LEU A 713 12.93 -18.58 9.71
C LEU A 713 12.90 -18.36 8.19
N GLU A 714 13.00 -17.10 7.78
CA GLU A 714 13.07 -16.71 6.36
C GLU A 714 14.50 -16.34 5.98
N ILE A 715 15.06 -17.00 4.98
CA ILE A 715 16.38 -16.74 4.40
C ILE A 715 16.17 -16.41 2.93
N ILE A 716 16.44 -15.17 2.55
CA ILE A 716 16.15 -14.62 1.22
C ILE A 716 17.44 -14.05 0.66
N VAL A 717 17.85 -14.48 -0.55
CA VAL A 717 19.06 -13.99 -1.25
C VAL A 717 20.32 -14.08 -0.36
N CYS A 718 20.44 -15.15 0.45
CA CYS A 718 21.63 -15.43 1.27
C CYS A 718 22.23 -16.77 0.82
N PRO A 719 23.19 -16.77 -0.13
CA PRO A 719 23.63 -17.98 -0.81
C PRO A 719 24.35 -18.97 0.14
N LEU A 720 25.29 -18.50 0.97
CA LEU A 720 26.09 -19.36 1.85
C LEU A 720 25.23 -20.03 2.93
N LEU A 721 24.50 -19.24 3.73
CA LEU A 721 23.57 -19.77 4.73
C LEU A 721 22.45 -20.60 4.08
N GLY A 722 21.95 -20.18 2.93
CA GLY A 722 20.91 -20.91 2.20
C GLY A 722 21.34 -22.31 1.75
N GLU A 723 22.61 -22.51 1.39
CA GLU A 723 23.17 -23.83 1.08
C GLU A 723 23.33 -24.71 2.32
N GLU A 724 23.87 -24.16 3.41
CA GLU A 724 24.03 -24.89 4.68
C GLU A 724 22.68 -25.33 5.27
N CYS A 725 21.64 -24.50 5.17
CA CYS A 725 20.30 -24.81 5.69
C CYS A 725 19.51 -25.80 4.82
N ARG A 726 19.91 -26.05 3.56
CA ARG A 726 19.22 -27.01 2.65
C ARG A 726 19.72 -28.45 2.79
N THR A 727 20.86 -28.66 3.45
CA THR A 727 21.48 -29.98 3.55
C THR A 727 21.12 -30.63 4.90
N GLU A 728 20.30 -31.68 4.89
CA GLU A 728 19.83 -32.38 6.11
C GLU A 728 20.98 -33.01 6.93
N THR A 729 22.16 -33.17 6.33
CA THR A 729 23.38 -33.69 6.97
C THR A 729 24.34 -32.61 7.47
N SER A 730 23.99 -31.31 7.34
CA SER A 730 24.88 -30.23 7.79
C SER A 730 24.89 -30.09 9.30
N ALA A 731 26.00 -29.57 9.84
CA ALA A 731 26.11 -29.14 11.22
C ALA A 731 25.13 -28.00 11.58
N THR A 732 24.35 -27.49 10.63
CA THR A 732 23.43 -26.36 10.81
C THR A 732 21.99 -26.84 10.97
N TRP A 733 21.66 -28.06 10.50
CA TRP A 733 20.31 -28.63 10.55
C TRP A 733 19.78 -28.83 11.99
N HIS A 734 20.61 -29.37 12.88
CA HIS A 734 20.22 -29.62 14.27
C HIS A 734 19.84 -28.33 15.03
N LYS A 735 20.36 -27.17 14.58
CA LYS A 735 20.05 -25.85 15.15
C LYS A 735 18.64 -25.37 14.77
N MET A 736 18.08 -25.86 13.67
CA MET A 736 16.81 -25.38 13.10
C MET A 736 15.68 -26.40 13.12
N ALA A 737 15.95 -27.67 13.42
CA ALA A 737 14.99 -28.77 13.31
C ALA A 737 13.67 -28.58 14.10
N HIS A 738 13.68 -27.73 15.14
CA HIS A 738 12.50 -27.41 15.95
C HIS A 738 11.60 -26.32 15.35
N ILE A 739 12.03 -25.64 14.27
CA ILE A 739 11.33 -24.50 13.66
C ILE A 739 10.28 -25.01 12.65
N PRO A 740 8.98 -24.74 12.84
CA PRO A 740 7.91 -25.27 11.98
C PRO A 740 7.94 -24.81 10.52
N ASN A 741 8.39 -23.58 10.25
CA ASN A 741 8.33 -22.97 8.93
C ASN A 741 9.68 -22.37 8.53
N ILE A 742 10.41 -23.06 7.67
CA ILE A 742 11.70 -22.60 7.13
C ILE A 742 11.50 -22.25 5.66
N ILE A 743 11.70 -20.98 5.32
CA ILE A 743 11.52 -20.46 3.96
C ILE A 743 12.89 -20.02 3.44
N ILE A 744 13.42 -20.74 2.45
CA ILE A 744 14.69 -20.40 1.80
C ILE A 744 14.42 -19.99 0.35
N LYS A 745 14.63 -18.72 0.04
CA LYS A 745 14.53 -18.15 -1.31
C LYS A 745 15.92 -17.73 -1.75
N SER A 746 16.40 -18.33 -2.84
CA SER A 746 17.65 -17.94 -3.50
C SER A 746 17.48 -16.69 -4.33
#